data_AF-A0A1F2WIS0-F1
#
_entry.id   AF-A0A1F2WIS0-F1
#
_cell.length_a   1.000
_cell.length_b   1.000
_cell.length_c   1.000
_cell.angle_alpha   90.00
_cell.angle_beta   90.00
_cell.angle_gamma   90.00
#
_symmetry.space_group_name_H-M   'P 1'
#
loop_
_entity.id
_entity.type
_entity.pdbx_description
1 polymer ?
#
loop_
_entity_poly.entity_id
_entity_poly.type
_entity_poly.pdbx_seq_one_letter_code
_entity_poly.pdbx_strand_id
1 'polypeptide(L)'
;MRRTACVVIAAMLLGALVVAVTPGEAAAQGSGAGAGRIAVKLAPGIRLAENADGSLTVVRDWDSLASAAVLPGLSLRASGRIEGIGVSVLEPVQIGGSWQADRIGLDAMVRALQLMPGVLWAEVAVPLQMCLVPDDPWYAPHPGSVGQWGMTRVGLPEAWDITTGDPDVTVAVIDTGLNRDISDFAGRIVHPYSVIERSAAWPAWQDDEGHGSAVAGVAVARGNDGAGIAGTAWNVGVMPVKISVDGYSDSVTLAQGVEYAVDSGADVINISFATSPGLGAGATLREAIAYALDHGVVVVAAAGNDGASSISYPAALPGVIAVGATDSADARWSDSEGGSNTGSALDLVAPGVEILSYYPRSANTYTDDYIGTSLSSPLVAGVAALMLSVNPALTPQEVAEILGQVAEDLGSAGWDRDYGSGLVDAGAAVAKAAGVNPATTTTTGTPMSTTTTVITPTTSTTSTTSSTTTTSIGPRFSDVSEGSTPYWHEIEYLASLGIVTGSGTGLFHPEDGLTRQQFAKVIVLTLGLSVSEADTSPFTDVAHVPGDFYPYHFVAAAYNAGITRGTTPTNFSPYRVLSRAQLITMVTRATQLPEPPAGFKAPFPNFSATHFPYARRAAYAGLLDRVVGIGPSYAFAAPATRGEVCALLYVLLQ
;
A
#
# COMPACT_ATOMS: atom_id res chain seq x y z
N MET A 1 2.98 -0.18 88.38
CA MET A 1 2.67 1.22 88.76
C MET A 1 1.93 1.83 87.57
N ARG A 2 0.59 2.05 87.64
CA ARG A 2 -0.05 3.38 87.79
C ARG A 2 0.64 4.44 86.89
N ARG A 3 0.03 5.08 85.89
CA ARG A 3 -1.31 5.71 85.81
C ARG A 3 -1.62 6.24 84.38
N THR A 4 -2.91 6.22 83.99
CA THR A 4 -3.72 7.24 83.24
C THR A 4 -3.26 7.68 81.83
N ALA A 5 -3.88 7.27 80.71
CA ALA A 5 -5.18 7.61 80.09
C ALA A 5 -5.28 9.01 79.43
N CYS A 6 -5.40 9.06 78.09
CA CYS A 6 -6.53 9.68 77.35
C CYS A 6 -6.48 9.42 75.83
N VAL A 7 -7.68 9.28 75.26
CA VAL A 7 -8.14 8.92 73.89
C VAL A 7 -8.04 10.16 72.96
N VAL A 8 -7.79 10.08 71.64
CA VAL A 8 -8.75 9.96 70.50
C VAL A 8 -7.99 9.76 69.16
N ILE A 9 -8.67 9.04 68.26
CA ILE A 9 -8.41 8.48 66.92
C ILE A 9 -8.05 9.49 65.80
N ALA A 10 -7.16 9.14 64.85
CA ALA A 10 -7.43 9.09 63.38
C ALA A 10 -6.21 8.78 62.49
N ALA A 11 -6.33 7.66 61.76
CA ALA A 11 -5.93 7.33 60.38
C ALA A 11 -4.54 7.71 59.76
N MET A 12 -3.78 6.63 59.55
CA MET A 12 -2.86 6.25 58.45
C MET A 12 -2.47 7.27 57.36
N LEU A 13 -1.15 7.45 57.21
CA LEU A 13 -0.44 7.92 56.00
C LEU A 13 0.85 7.11 55.82
N LEU A 14 0.90 6.25 54.79
CA LEU A 14 2.11 5.86 54.05
C LEU A 14 1.88 6.43 52.63
N GLY A 15 2.75 7.17 51.97
CA GLY A 15 4.21 7.17 52.03
C GLY A 15 4.75 6.55 50.73
N ALA A 16 4.65 7.26 49.61
CA ALA A 16 5.36 6.93 48.38
C ALA A 16 5.87 8.21 47.70
N LEU A 17 7.16 8.16 47.40
CA LEU A 17 8.07 9.22 47.01
C LEU A 17 7.89 9.59 45.52
N VAL A 18 7.69 10.87 45.22
CA VAL A 18 7.73 11.43 43.87
C VAL A 18 9.15 11.97 43.63
N VAL A 19 9.83 11.47 42.59
CA VAL A 19 11.05 12.09 42.06
C VAL A 19 10.62 13.21 41.12
N ALA A 20 11.05 14.43 41.43
CA ALA A 20 10.79 15.63 40.67
C ALA A 20 11.64 15.66 39.39
N VAL A 21 11.00 15.93 38.26
CA VAL A 21 11.65 16.53 37.08
C VAL A 21 11.13 17.96 36.98
N THR A 22 12.03 18.92 37.02
CA THR A 22 11.74 20.36 36.95
C THR A 22 11.36 20.77 35.53
N PRO A 23 10.26 21.52 35.29
CA PRO A 23 9.99 22.12 34.00
C PRO A 23 10.70 23.48 33.92
N GLY A 24 11.69 23.57 33.03
CA GLY A 24 12.30 24.82 32.60
C GLY A 24 12.03 25.02 31.12
N GLU A 25 11.36 26.14 30.81
CA GLU A 25 11.34 26.80 29.49
C GLU A 25 10.48 26.18 28.37
N ALA A 26 9.16 26.19 28.60
CA ALA A 26 8.18 26.35 27.52
C ALA A 26 7.11 27.36 27.97
N ALA A 27 7.51 28.63 28.06
CA ALA A 27 6.60 29.72 28.38
C ALA A 27 6.90 30.92 27.48
N ALA A 28 6.22 31.01 26.34
CA ALA A 28 5.62 32.24 25.82
C ALA A 28 5.02 32.01 24.42
N GLN A 29 3.69 31.89 24.35
CA GLN A 29 2.78 32.77 23.59
C GLN A 29 1.43 32.05 23.36
N GLY A 30 0.34 32.66 23.83
CA GLY A 30 -1.03 32.16 23.65
C GLY A 30 -1.82 32.04 24.96
N SER A 31 -2.28 33.16 25.50
CA SER A 31 -3.17 33.23 26.67
C SER A 31 -4.53 32.58 26.37
N GLY A 32 -4.77 31.37 26.88
CA GLY A 32 -6.12 30.77 26.88
C GLY A 32 -6.24 29.32 27.38
N ALA A 33 -5.22 28.47 27.24
CA ALA A 33 -5.36 27.01 27.42
C ALA A 33 -4.73 26.45 28.72
N GLY A 34 -4.82 27.17 29.83
CA GLY A 34 -4.02 26.91 31.03
C GLY A 34 -4.43 25.78 31.99
N ALA A 35 -5.42 24.93 31.68
CA ALA A 35 -5.84 23.84 32.60
C ALA A 35 -6.54 22.63 31.94
N GLY A 36 -6.62 22.57 30.60
CA GLY A 36 -7.48 21.61 29.88
C GLY A 36 -8.98 21.92 30.02
N ARG A 37 -9.80 21.46 29.06
CA ARG A 37 -11.27 21.58 29.07
C ARG A 37 -11.90 20.20 29.20
N ILE A 38 -13.16 20.13 29.62
CA ILE A 38 -13.94 18.88 29.71
C ILE A 38 -15.23 19.06 28.89
N ALA A 39 -15.53 18.12 27.99
CA ALA A 39 -16.80 18.07 27.27
C ALA A 39 -17.78 17.12 27.99
N VAL A 40 -19.03 17.54 28.15
CA VAL A 40 -20.08 16.76 28.83
C VAL A 40 -21.36 16.75 28.01
N LYS A 41 -21.89 15.57 27.73
CA LYS A 41 -23.19 15.37 27.10
C LYS A 41 -24.22 14.94 28.14
N LEU A 42 -25.35 15.64 28.17
CA LEU A 42 -26.46 15.37 29.07
C LEU A 42 -27.62 14.69 28.33
N ALA A 43 -28.41 13.90 29.06
CA ALA A 43 -29.65 13.32 28.57
C ALA A 43 -30.69 14.44 28.31
N PRO A 44 -31.66 14.23 27.41
CA PRO A 44 -32.71 15.23 27.13
C PRO A 44 -33.45 15.66 28.40
N GLY A 45 -33.67 16.97 28.55
CA GLY A 45 -34.33 17.55 29.73
C GLY A 45 -33.45 17.64 30.99
N ILE A 46 -32.14 17.43 30.86
CA ILE A 46 -31.14 17.62 31.90
C ILE A 46 -30.26 18.83 31.57
N ARG A 47 -29.98 19.66 32.57
CA ARG A 47 -29.07 20.81 32.48
C ARG A 47 -28.07 20.84 33.61
N LEU A 48 -26.95 21.51 33.40
CA LEU A 48 -26.02 21.88 34.46
C LEU A 48 -26.38 23.28 34.97
N ALA A 49 -26.48 23.42 36.29
CA ALA A 49 -26.64 24.69 36.99
C ALA A 49 -25.39 24.97 37.83
N GLU A 50 -24.81 26.14 37.64
CA GLU A 50 -23.67 26.60 38.43
C GLU A 50 -24.15 27.22 39.75
N ASN A 51 -23.60 26.75 40.86
CA ASN A 51 -23.88 27.27 42.19
C ASN A 51 -23.03 28.52 42.47
N ALA A 52 -23.42 29.30 43.47
CA ALA A 52 -22.70 30.51 43.87
C ALA A 52 -21.24 30.29 44.30
N ASP A 53 -20.87 29.04 44.63
CA ASP A 53 -19.52 28.61 44.99
C ASP A 53 -18.71 28.04 43.79
N GLY A 54 -19.28 28.09 42.57
CA GLY A 54 -18.65 27.57 41.36
C GLY A 54 -18.69 26.04 41.24
N SER A 55 -19.48 25.34 42.06
CA SER A 55 -19.77 23.92 41.86
C SER A 55 -20.91 23.74 40.84
N LEU A 56 -20.92 22.63 40.11
CA LEU A 56 -22.00 22.31 39.17
C LEU A 56 -23.00 21.32 39.77
N THR A 57 -24.26 21.56 39.46
CA THR A 57 -25.38 20.72 39.84
C THR A 57 -26.13 20.25 38.61
N VAL A 58 -26.49 18.97 38.54
CA VAL A 58 -27.38 18.47 37.48
C VAL A 58 -28.85 18.71 37.86
N VAL A 59 -29.61 19.34 36.97
CA VAL A 59 -31.02 19.74 37.18
C VAL A 59 -31.90 19.19 36.06
N ARG A 60 -33.11 18.71 36.39
CA ARG A 60 -34.15 18.30 35.42
C ARG A 60 -35.05 19.49 35.07
N ASP A 61 -35.33 19.69 33.79
CA ASP A 61 -36.12 20.82 33.24
C ASP A 61 -37.58 20.93 33.74
N TRP A 62 -38.07 19.96 34.54
CA TRP A 62 -39.46 19.91 35.01
C TRP A 62 -39.66 19.86 36.53
N ASP A 63 -38.61 19.87 37.36
CA ASP A 63 -38.76 19.86 38.84
C ASP A 63 -37.99 21.00 39.50
N SER A 64 -38.71 21.88 40.20
CA SER A 64 -38.13 22.70 41.25
C SER A 64 -37.64 21.78 42.38
N LEU A 65 -36.32 21.61 42.47
CA LEU A 65 -35.57 21.23 43.68
C LEU A 65 -35.91 19.85 44.30
N ALA A 66 -35.62 18.73 43.62
CA ALA A 66 -35.56 17.42 44.30
C ALA A 66 -34.80 16.31 43.54
N SER A 67 -33.53 16.51 43.17
CA SER A 67 -32.49 15.46 43.00
C SER A 67 -31.24 16.03 42.32
N ALA A 68 -30.73 17.11 42.90
CA ALA A 68 -29.42 17.66 42.55
C ALA A 68 -28.33 16.72 43.09
N ALA A 69 -27.72 15.89 42.24
CA ALA A 69 -26.45 15.25 42.59
C ALA A 69 -25.36 16.33 42.51
N VAL A 70 -25.00 16.91 43.66
CA VAL A 70 -23.80 17.75 43.79
C VAL A 70 -22.66 16.80 44.15
N LEU A 71 -21.59 16.77 43.35
CA LEU A 71 -20.35 16.09 43.75
C LEU A 71 -19.58 17.01 44.70
N PRO A 72 -19.45 16.68 46.00
CA PRO A 72 -18.66 17.49 46.91
C PRO A 72 -17.20 17.48 46.46
N GLY A 73 -16.61 18.66 46.28
CA GLY A 73 -15.18 18.79 45.98
C GLY A 73 -14.80 18.80 44.50
N LEU A 74 -15.76 18.91 43.57
CA LEU A 74 -15.50 19.16 42.15
C LEU A 74 -16.00 20.57 41.78
N SER A 75 -15.08 21.50 41.55
CA SER A 75 -15.39 22.88 41.17
C SER A 75 -15.05 23.07 39.70
N LEU A 76 -16.09 23.12 38.88
CA LEU A 76 -16.03 23.24 37.43
C LEU A 76 -16.92 24.41 37.06
N ARG A 77 -16.48 25.25 36.13
CA ARG A 77 -17.34 26.31 35.58
C ARG A 77 -17.78 25.94 34.17
N ALA A 78 -18.96 26.37 33.77
CA ALA A 78 -19.35 26.28 32.37
C ALA A 78 -18.56 27.32 31.56
N SER A 79 -17.81 26.88 30.55
CA SER A 79 -17.06 27.76 29.65
C SER A 79 -17.68 27.88 28.26
N GLY A 80 -18.61 26.99 27.89
CA GLY A 80 -19.34 27.09 26.64
C GLY A 80 -20.33 25.96 26.39
N ARG A 81 -20.95 25.97 25.21
CA ARG A 81 -21.85 24.91 24.74
C ARG A 81 -21.77 24.77 23.22
N ILE A 82 -21.72 23.53 22.75
CA ILE A 82 -21.79 23.16 21.34
C ILE A 82 -23.25 22.84 21.03
N GLU A 83 -24.01 23.86 20.62
CA GLU A 83 -25.47 23.80 20.48
C GLU A 83 -25.94 22.69 19.53
N GLY A 84 -25.30 22.53 18.36
CA GLY A 84 -25.70 21.56 17.34
C GLY A 84 -25.64 20.10 17.79
N ILE A 85 -24.78 19.78 18.75
CA ILE A 85 -24.67 18.45 19.34
C ILE A 85 -25.04 18.44 20.83
N GLY A 86 -25.57 19.53 21.38
CA GLY A 86 -26.00 19.64 22.78
C GLY A 86 -24.96 19.25 23.82
N VAL A 87 -23.69 19.61 23.63
CA VAL A 87 -22.56 19.30 24.54
C VAL A 87 -22.16 20.54 25.32
N SER A 88 -22.05 20.44 26.64
CA SER A 88 -21.53 21.50 27.50
C SER A 88 -20.00 21.41 27.60
N VAL A 89 -19.32 22.55 27.58
CA VAL A 89 -17.87 22.66 27.77
C VAL A 89 -17.63 23.24 29.16
N LEU A 90 -16.81 22.53 29.95
CA LEU A 90 -16.47 22.86 31.32
C LEU A 90 -14.98 23.11 31.47
N GLU A 91 -14.63 23.95 32.44
CA GLU A 91 -13.25 24.25 32.82
C GLU A 91 -13.03 24.03 34.31
N PRO A 92 -11.90 23.44 34.73
CA PRO A 92 -11.47 23.45 36.13
C PRO A 92 -11.35 24.89 36.64
N VAL A 93 -11.71 25.14 37.90
CA VAL A 93 -11.47 26.45 38.53
C VAL A 93 -10.20 26.44 39.37
N GLN A 94 -9.68 27.63 39.68
CA GLN A 94 -8.58 27.78 40.63
C GLN A 94 -9.11 27.83 42.06
N ILE A 95 -8.45 27.10 42.96
CA ILE A 95 -8.72 27.13 44.41
C ILE A 95 -7.43 27.47 45.12
N GLY A 96 -7.37 28.67 45.73
CA GLY A 96 -6.17 29.14 46.43
C GLY A 96 -4.97 29.39 45.51
N GLY A 97 -5.21 29.80 44.25
CA GLY A 97 -4.17 30.14 43.28
C GLY A 97 -3.57 28.96 42.49
N SER A 98 -4.05 27.73 42.72
CA SER A 98 -3.69 26.55 41.91
C SER A 98 -4.91 26.04 41.14
N TRP A 99 -4.74 25.52 39.93
CA TRP A 99 -5.84 24.86 39.24
C TRP A 99 -6.22 23.58 39.97
N GLN A 100 -7.52 23.33 40.10
CA GLN A 100 -7.99 22.09 40.71
C GLN A 100 -7.57 20.86 39.89
N ALA A 101 -7.47 21.01 38.56
CA ALA A 101 -6.95 19.97 37.67
C ALA A 101 -5.52 19.54 38.01
N ASP A 102 -4.65 20.46 38.45
CA ASP A 102 -3.26 20.13 38.86
C ASP A 102 -3.23 19.26 40.13
N ARG A 103 -4.29 19.29 40.93
CA ARG A 103 -4.40 18.52 42.19
C ARG A 103 -5.15 17.21 42.03
N ILE A 104 -6.23 17.20 41.24
CA ILE A 104 -7.17 16.08 41.12
C ILE A 104 -6.94 15.28 39.83
N GLY A 105 -6.44 15.92 38.78
CA GLY A 105 -6.30 15.37 37.43
C GLY A 105 -7.62 15.44 36.63
N LEU A 106 -7.53 15.87 35.36
CA LEU A 106 -8.69 15.99 34.46
C LEU A 106 -9.47 14.68 34.31
N ASP A 107 -8.79 13.54 34.25
CA ASP A 107 -9.42 12.22 34.12
C ASP A 107 -10.28 11.85 35.34
N ALA A 108 -9.84 12.21 36.55
CA ALA A 108 -10.60 11.96 37.75
C ALA A 108 -11.84 12.86 37.81
N MET A 109 -11.73 14.10 37.32
CA MET A 109 -12.86 15.02 37.18
C MET A 109 -13.89 14.48 36.17
N VAL A 110 -13.43 13.95 35.02
CA VAL A 110 -14.27 13.28 34.03
C VAL A 110 -14.98 12.05 34.59
N ARG A 111 -14.26 11.16 35.28
CA ARG A 111 -14.87 9.98 35.93
C ARG A 111 -15.94 10.36 36.92
N ALA A 112 -15.73 11.44 37.68
CA ALA A 112 -16.73 11.95 38.61
C ALA A 112 -18.00 12.42 37.86
N LEU A 113 -17.84 13.17 36.77
CA LEU A 113 -18.97 13.61 35.92
C LEU A 113 -19.73 12.42 35.31
N GLN A 114 -19.03 11.39 34.85
CA GLN A 114 -19.64 10.17 34.29
C GLN A 114 -20.51 9.41 35.30
N LEU A 115 -20.27 9.58 36.60
CA LEU A 115 -21.09 8.99 37.67
C LEU A 115 -22.36 9.80 37.98
N MET A 116 -22.54 10.99 37.38
CA MET A 116 -23.71 11.83 37.65
C MET A 116 -24.95 11.34 36.89
N PRO A 117 -26.11 11.20 37.56
CA PRO A 117 -27.36 10.84 36.89
C PRO A 117 -27.72 11.83 35.78
N GLY A 118 -27.89 11.32 34.55
CA GLY A 118 -28.25 12.15 33.39
C GLY A 118 -27.06 12.65 32.56
N VAL A 119 -25.81 12.34 32.94
CA VAL A 119 -24.66 12.45 32.03
C VAL A 119 -24.63 11.22 31.14
N LEU A 120 -24.64 11.42 29.82
CA LEU A 120 -24.51 10.34 28.84
C LEU A 120 -23.04 9.97 28.65
N TRP A 121 -22.17 10.98 28.56
CA TRP A 121 -20.73 10.83 28.53
C TRP A 121 -20.05 12.14 28.96
N ALA A 122 -18.82 12.03 29.43
CA ALA A 122 -17.91 13.15 29.67
C ALA A 122 -16.50 12.73 29.26
N GLU A 123 -15.71 13.68 28.75
CA GLU A 123 -14.36 13.44 28.24
C GLU A 123 -13.47 14.69 28.38
N VAL A 124 -12.15 14.50 28.42
CA VAL A 124 -11.19 15.61 28.38
C VAL A 124 -11.10 16.13 26.95
N ALA A 125 -11.10 17.46 26.78
CA ALA A 125 -10.84 18.08 25.49
C ALA A 125 -9.40 17.83 25.09
N VAL A 126 -9.23 17.12 23.97
CA VAL A 126 -7.92 16.80 23.41
C VAL A 126 -7.28 18.06 22.82
N PRO A 127 -6.02 18.39 23.17
CA PRO A 127 -5.31 19.48 22.52
C PRO A 127 -5.10 19.18 21.03
N LEU A 128 -5.30 20.18 20.18
CA LEU A 128 -4.98 20.12 18.76
C LEU A 128 -3.72 20.96 18.52
N GLN A 129 -2.68 20.35 17.96
CA GLN A 129 -1.46 21.04 17.50
C GLN A 129 -1.59 21.34 15.99
N MET A 130 -1.00 22.44 15.52
CA MET A 130 -0.82 22.65 14.09
C MET A 130 0.34 21.75 13.65
N CYS A 131 0.05 20.68 12.89
CA CYS A 131 1.10 19.88 12.24
C CYS A 131 1.79 20.74 11.17
N LEU A 132 3.11 20.61 11.01
CA LEU A 132 3.85 21.20 9.91
C LEU A 132 3.29 20.66 8.58
N VAL A 133 2.56 21.52 7.87
CA VAL A 133 2.10 21.27 6.51
C VAL A 133 3.04 22.04 5.57
N PRO A 134 3.66 21.39 4.58
CA PRO A 134 4.56 22.04 3.63
C PRO A 134 3.81 23.11 2.83
N ASP A 135 4.49 24.20 2.45
CA ASP A 135 3.91 25.29 1.64
C ASP A 135 4.01 25.05 0.12
N ASP A 136 4.47 23.87 -0.27
CA ASP A 136 4.65 23.41 -1.65
C ASP A 136 3.29 23.33 -2.39
N PRO A 137 3.13 23.99 -3.55
CA PRO A 137 1.83 24.13 -4.22
C PRO A 137 1.15 22.83 -4.62
N TRP A 138 1.90 21.74 -4.81
CA TRP A 138 1.37 20.44 -5.19
C TRP A 138 1.24 19.45 -4.02
N TYR A 139 1.62 19.85 -2.81
CA TYR A 139 1.43 19.02 -1.61
C TYR A 139 -0.07 18.81 -1.35
N ALA A 140 -0.85 19.89 -1.37
CA ALA A 140 -2.30 19.84 -1.21
C ALA A 140 -3.01 19.54 -2.53
N PRO A 141 -4.21 18.89 -2.51
CA PRO A 141 -5.00 18.68 -3.71
C PRO A 141 -5.38 20.02 -4.38
N HIS A 142 -5.33 20.07 -5.71
CA HIS A 142 -5.75 21.22 -6.51
C HIS A 142 -6.44 20.76 -7.80
N PRO A 143 -7.09 21.65 -8.58
CA PRO A 143 -7.85 21.22 -9.76
C PRO A 143 -7.00 20.36 -10.72
N GLY A 144 -7.44 19.13 -10.95
CA GLY A 144 -6.76 18.18 -11.82
C GLY A 144 -5.61 17.40 -11.19
N SER A 145 -5.42 17.47 -9.87
CA SER A 145 -4.47 16.59 -9.15
C SER A 145 -4.98 16.21 -7.76
N VAL A 146 -4.67 14.99 -7.34
CA VAL A 146 -4.97 14.49 -5.98
C VAL A 146 -3.99 15.01 -4.91
N GLY A 147 -2.91 15.69 -5.31
CA GLY A 147 -1.85 16.13 -4.40
C GLY A 147 -1.04 14.98 -3.80
N GLN A 148 -0.20 15.28 -2.81
CA GLN A 148 0.67 14.29 -2.15
C GLN A 148 -0.05 13.53 -1.02
N TRP A 149 -1.20 12.93 -1.33
CA TRP A 149 -2.07 12.25 -0.37
C TRP A 149 -1.32 11.22 0.48
N GLY A 150 -0.41 10.46 -0.15
CA GLY A 150 0.33 9.37 0.50
C GLY A 150 1.20 9.86 1.65
N MET A 151 1.78 11.05 1.54
CA MET A 151 2.61 11.67 2.59
C MET A 151 1.81 11.98 3.84
N THR A 152 0.60 12.51 3.66
CA THR A 152 -0.31 12.75 4.79
C THR A 152 -0.80 11.42 5.38
N ARG A 153 -1.09 10.42 4.54
CA ARG A 153 -1.64 9.12 4.99
C ARG A 153 -0.70 8.37 5.93
N VAL A 154 0.61 8.44 5.70
CA VAL A 154 1.63 7.72 6.50
C VAL A 154 2.15 8.53 7.70
N GLY A 155 1.52 9.67 8.01
CA GLY A 155 1.91 10.49 9.17
C GLY A 155 3.23 11.25 9.00
N LEU A 156 3.57 11.71 7.79
CA LEU A 156 4.75 12.56 7.61
C LEU A 156 4.64 13.94 8.25
N PRO A 157 3.48 14.63 8.29
CA PRO A 157 3.36 15.89 9.05
C PRO A 157 3.79 15.74 10.52
N GLU A 158 3.45 14.61 11.16
CA GLU A 158 3.85 14.28 12.52
C GLU A 158 5.36 13.99 12.62
N ALA A 159 5.95 13.36 11.60
CA ALA A 159 7.40 13.16 11.53
C ALA A 159 8.14 14.49 11.35
N TRP A 160 7.63 15.37 10.49
CA TRP A 160 8.22 16.69 10.20
C TRP A 160 8.14 17.68 11.36
N ASP A 161 7.18 17.50 12.28
CA ASP A 161 7.15 18.19 13.57
C ASP A 161 8.36 17.83 14.46
N ILE A 162 9.03 16.69 14.20
CA ILE A 162 10.23 16.23 14.93
C ILE A 162 11.51 16.55 14.15
N THR A 163 11.59 16.10 12.91
CA THR A 163 12.72 16.37 12.01
C THR A 163 12.27 16.36 10.57
N THR A 164 12.96 17.13 9.75
CA THR A 164 12.76 17.12 8.29
C THR A 164 13.96 16.54 7.53
N GLY A 165 14.93 16.00 8.28
CA GLY A 165 16.19 15.50 7.76
C GLY A 165 17.40 16.27 8.29
N ASP A 166 18.53 15.57 8.37
CA ASP A 166 19.84 16.13 8.66
C ASP A 166 20.68 16.17 7.37
N PRO A 167 21.33 17.29 7.02
CA PRO A 167 22.17 17.38 5.82
C PRO A 167 23.39 16.46 5.85
N ASP A 168 23.77 15.91 7.00
CA ASP A 168 24.82 14.89 7.11
C ASP A 168 24.33 13.49 6.73
N VAL A 169 23.01 13.27 6.63
CA VAL A 169 22.42 12.01 6.13
C VAL A 169 22.31 12.06 4.60
N THR A 170 22.70 10.97 3.94
CA THR A 170 22.64 10.82 2.48
C THR A 170 21.79 9.63 2.06
N VAL A 171 20.83 9.88 1.16
CA VAL A 171 20.03 8.85 0.49
C VAL A 171 20.57 8.61 -0.92
N ALA A 172 21.07 7.41 -1.18
CA ALA A 172 21.42 6.97 -2.51
C ALA A 172 20.19 6.42 -3.25
N VAL A 173 19.95 6.96 -4.44
CA VAL A 173 18.88 6.53 -5.35
C VAL A 173 19.52 5.79 -6.50
N ILE A 174 19.47 4.46 -6.46
CA ILE A 174 20.03 3.60 -7.50
C ILE A 174 18.95 3.33 -8.56
N ASP A 175 19.00 4.08 -9.68
CA ASP A 175 17.90 4.15 -10.65
C ASP A 175 18.39 4.58 -12.06
N THR A 176 17.54 5.25 -12.87
CA THR A 176 17.85 5.73 -14.23
C THR A 176 18.68 7.02 -14.28
N GLY A 177 19.01 7.60 -13.12
CA GLY A 177 19.77 8.83 -12.97
C GLY A 177 18.97 9.92 -12.25
N LEU A 178 19.42 11.18 -12.37
CA LEU A 178 18.71 12.33 -11.81
C LEU A 178 18.77 13.52 -12.77
N ASN A 179 17.62 14.17 -12.98
CA ASN A 179 17.57 15.47 -13.62
C ASN A 179 18.03 16.56 -12.65
N ARG A 180 19.29 16.99 -12.76
CA ARG A 180 19.88 18.01 -11.88
C ARG A 180 19.24 19.40 -12.00
N ASP A 181 18.50 19.65 -13.08
CA ASP A 181 17.90 20.96 -13.35
C ASP A 181 16.59 21.15 -12.57
N ILE A 182 16.10 20.11 -11.87
CA ILE A 182 15.05 20.21 -10.86
C ILE A 182 15.56 21.05 -9.69
N SER A 183 14.87 22.15 -9.39
CA SER A 183 15.26 23.13 -8.36
C SER A 183 15.45 22.52 -6.98
N ASP A 184 14.66 21.50 -6.68
CA ASP A 184 14.49 21.00 -5.33
C ASP A 184 15.76 20.23 -4.91
N PHE A 185 16.51 19.66 -5.85
CA PHE A 185 17.80 19.00 -5.59
C PHE A 185 19.00 19.95 -5.60
N ALA A 186 18.82 21.23 -5.96
CA ALA A 186 19.91 22.17 -6.10
C ALA A 186 20.70 22.34 -4.79
N GLY A 187 22.01 22.09 -4.86
CA GLY A 187 22.93 22.18 -3.72
C GLY A 187 22.92 20.97 -2.78
N ARG A 188 22.17 19.90 -3.09
CA ARG A 188 22.06 18.69 -2.27
C ARG A 188 22.48 17.40 -2.99
N ILE A 189 22.85 17.50 -4.27
CA ILE A 189 23.39 16.37 -5.03
C ILE A 189 24.82 16.09 -4.56
N VAL A 190 25.04 14.92 -3.99
CA VAL A 190 26.33 14.46 -3.46
C VAL A 190 26.77 13.20 -4.19
N HIS A 191 28.06 13.10 -4.50
CA HIS A 191 28.70 11.92 -5.12
C HIS A 191 27.91 11.27 -6.29
N PRO A 192 27.40 12.03 -7.28
CA PRO A 192 26.62 11.45 -8.36
C PRO A 192 27.47 10.54 -9.25
N TYR A 193 26.90 9.43 -9.74
CA TYR A 193 27.66 8.47 -10.55
C TYR A 193 26.80 7.71 -11.54
N SER A 194 27.39 7.39 -12.70
CA SER A 194 26.84 6.46 -13.67
C SER A 194 27.70 5.21 -13.69
N VAL A 195 27.08 4.08 -13.35
CA VAL A 195 27.73 2.76 -13.42
C VAL A 195 27.93 2.36 -14.88
N ILE A 196 26.97 2.70 -15.74
CA ILE A 196 26.99 2.42 -17.18
C ILE A 196 28.18 3.11 -17.85
N GLU A 197 28.31 4.42 -17.63
CA GLU A 197 29.37 5.23 -18.23
C GLU A 197 30.66 5.24 -17.41
N ARG A 198 30.64 4.68 -16.19
CA ARG A 198 31.75 4.65 -15.23
C ARG A 198 32.30 6.05 -14.94
N SER A 199 31.39 6.99 -14.69
CA SER A 199 31.75 8.41 -14.58
C SER A 199 30.82 9.17 -13.62
N ALA A 200 31.43 10.04 -12.81
CA ALA A 200 30.73 11.06 -12.01
C ALA A 200 30.56 12.40 -12.76
N ALA A 201 31.18 12.54 -13.93
CA ALA A 201 31.14 13.78 -14.69
C ALA A 201 29.78 13.98 -15.35
N TRP A 202 29.26 15.21 -15.31
CA TRP A 202 28.08 15.57 -16.08
C TRP A 202 28.37 15.51 -17.60
N PRO A 203 27.47 14.96 -18.45
CA PRO A 203 26.09 14.50 -18.15
C PRO A 203 25.91 13.00 -17.91
N ALA A 204 26.94 12.25 -17.50
CA ALA A 204 26.89 10.79 -17.47
C ALA A 204 25.75 10.19 -16.62
N TRP A 205 25.35 10.88 -15.56
CA TRP A 205 24.30 10.47 -14.61
C TRP A 205 22.97 11.21 -14.80
N GLN A 206 22.82 11.95 -15.91
CA GLN A 206 21.53 12.53 -16.32
C GLN A 206 20.47 11.42 -16.39
N ASP A 207 19.29 11.71 -15.87
CA ASP A 207 18.13 10.86 -16.05
C ASP A 207 17.62 10.95 -17.50
N ASP A 208 17.82 9.87 -18.26
CA ASP A 208 17.38 9.75 -19.65
C ASP A 208 16.00 9.10 -19.75
N GLU A 209 15.43 8.61 -18.66
CA GLU A 209 14.14 7.92 -18.64
C GLU A 209 13.10 8.83 -17.97
N GLY A 210 13.33 9.20 -16.71
CA GLY A 210 12.45 10.01 -15.87
C GLY A 210 12.15 9.40 -14.50
N HIS A 211 12.21 8.06 -14.39
CA HIS A 211 11.85 7.31 -13.20
C HIS A 211 12.75 7.64 -12.00
N GLY A 212 14.06 7.71 -12.18
CA GLY A 212 15.00 8.04 -11.11
C GLY A 212 14.75 9.43 -10.50
N SER A 213 14.38 10.42 -11.33
CA SER A 213 13.98 11.74 -10.85
C SER A 213 12.66 11.70 -10.08
N ALA A 214 11.69 10.89 -10.52
CA ALA A 214 10.43 10.71 -9.81
C ALA A 214 10.60 10.02 -8.45
N VAL A 215 11.43 8.98 -8.40
CA VAL A 215 11.82 8.25 -7.18
C VAL A 215 12.56 9.16 -6.21
N ALA A 216 13.55 9.93 -6.68
CA ALA A 216 14.25 10.91 -5.86
C ALA A 216 13.31 12.02 -5.35
N GLY A 217 12.29 12.40 -6.12
CA GLY A 217 11.28 13.36 -5.71
C GLY A 217 10.51 12.89 -4.48
N VAL A 218 10.00 11.66 -4.50
CA VAL A 218 9.28 11.07 -3.36
C VAL A 218 10.19 10.95 -2.13
N ALA A 219 11.43 10.51 -2.31
CA ALA A 219 12.35 10.31 -1.19
C ALA A 219 12.81 11.63 -0.56
N VAL A 220 13.27 12.59 -1.37
CA VAL A 220 14.14 13.68 -0.89
C VAL A 220 13.98 15.01 -1.64
N ALA A 221 12.91 15.25 -2.42
CA ALA A 221 12.62 16.61 -2.90
C ALA A 221 12.64 17.60 -1.73
N ARG A 222 13.17 18.80 -1.97
CA ARG A 222 13.13 19.89 -0.98
C ARG A 222 11.66 20.23 -0.78
N GLY A 223 11.27 20.43 0.46
CA GLY A 223 9.93 20.87 0.82
C GLY A 223 10.00 22.15 1.61
N ASN A 224 8.84 22.77 1.76
CA ASN A 224 8.65 24.04 2.44
C ASN A 224 9.50 25.18 1.84
N ASP A 225 9.63 25.20 0.51
CA ASP A 225 10.31 26.24 -0.25
C ASP A 225 9.38 27.04 -1.20
N GLY A 226 8.06 26.81 -1.08
CA GLY A 226 7.02 27.46 -1.87
C GLY A 226 6.98 27.02 -3.33
N ALA A 227 7.65 25.93 -3.71
CA ALA A 227 7.69 25.41 -5.07
C ALA A 227 7.39 23.90 -5.12
N GLY A 228 6.89 23.44 -6.26
CA GLY A 228 6.77 22.01 -6.56
C GLY A 228 6.10 21.13 -5.52
N ILE A 229 6.83 20.09 -5.12
CA ILE A 229 6.41 18.99 -4.24
C ILE A 229 7.35 18.92 -3.04
N ALA A 230 6.86 18.41 -1.92
CA ALA A 230 7.69 18.05 -0.78
C ALA A 230 8.22 16.61 -0.92
N GLY A 231 9.48 16.35 -0.57
CA GLY A 231 10.00 14.98 -0.42
C GLY A 231 9.82 14.45 1.00
N THR A 232 9.97 13.14 1.18
CA THR A 232 9.80 12.52 2.51
C THR A 232 10.84 13.03 3.51
N ALA A 233 12.12 13.02 3.16
CA ALA A 233 13.23 13.57 3.94
C ALA A 233 13.82 14.76 3.20
N TRP A 234 13.21 15.93 3.34
CA TRP A 234 13.50 17.05 2.43
C TRP A 234 14.75 17.87 2.77
N ASN A 235 15.44 17.57 3.88
CA ASN A 235 16.67 18.24 4.31
C ASN A 235 17.89 17.30 4.37
N VAL A 236 17.91 16.25 3.54
CA VAL A 236 19.05 15.30 3.41
C VAL A 236 19.77 15.46 2.07
N GLY A 237 20.96 14.87 1.94
CA GLY A 237 21.71 14.74 0.69
C GLY A 237 21.12 13.66 -0.24
N VAL A 238 21.20 13.89 -1.56
CA VAL A 238 20.79 12.89 -2.58
C VAL A 238 22.01 12.42 -3.38
N MET A 239 22.22 11.10 -3.42
CA MET A 239 23.27 10.47 -4.21
C MET A 239 22.66 9.71 -5.39
N PRO A 240 22.59 10.29 -6.60
CA PRO A 240 22.05 9.60 -7.75
C PRO A 240 23.08 8.62 -8.31
N VAL A 241 22.69 7.34 -8.40
CA VAL A 241 23.52 6.27 -8.94
C VAL A 241 22.79 5.64 -10.13
N LYS A 242 23.22 6.01 -11.33
CA LYS A 242 22.59 5.59 -12.59
C LYS A 242 23.04 4.19 -12.99
N ILE A 243 22.08 3.27 -13.08
CA ILE A 243 22.26 1.88 -13.52
C ILE A 243 21.46 1.51 -14.77
N SER A 244 20.62 2.42 -15.27
CA SER A 244 19.77 2.22 -16.43
C SER A 244 19.63 3.50 -17.27
N VAL A 245 19.35 3.36 -18.57
CA VAL A 245 19.01 4.47 -19.49
C VAL A 245 17.57 4.40 -20.00
N ASP A 246 16.93 3.25 -19.87
CA ASP A 246 15.65 2.90 -20.52
C ASP A 246 14.72 2.09 -19.61
N GLY A 247 15.02 2.01 -18.32
CA GLY A 247 14.26 1.22 -17.34
C GLY A 247 14.73 -0.24 -17.21
N TYR A 248 15.76 -0.67 -17.93
CA TYR A 248 16.35 -2.01 -17.81
C TYR A 248 17.78 -1.97 -17.26
N SER A 249 18.13 -2.96 -16.44
CA SER A 249 19.47 -3.16 -15.89
C SER A 249 19.71 -4.64 -15.56
N ASP A 250 20.87 -4.96 -15.02
CA ASP A 250 21.25 -6.33 -14.64
C ASP A 250 21.82 -6.38 -13.20
N SER A 251 21.84 -7.58 -12.63
CA SER A 251 22.28 -7.80 -11.24
C SER A 251 23.73 -7.39 -10.95
N VAL A 252 24.62 -7.40 -11.95
CA VAL A 252 26.04 -7.00 -11.79
C VAL A 252 26.15 -5.49 -11.80
N THR A 253 25.44 -4.82 -12.71
CA THR A 253 25.36 -3.35 -12.77
C THR A 253 24.73 -2.79 -11.49
N LEU A 254 23.65 -3.40 -11.01
CA LEU A 254 23.04 -3.05 -9.72
C LEU A 254 24.02 -3.26 -8.55
N ALA A 255 24.72 -4.39 -8.49
CA ALA A 255 25.72 -4.65 -7.45
C ALA A 255 26.86 -3.61 -7.42
N GLN A 256 27.35 -3.18 -8.60
CA GLN A 256 28.35 -2.10 -8.71
C GLN A 256 27.80 -0.75 -8.22
N GLY A 257 26.52 -0.47 -8.45
CA GLY A 257 25.85 0.71 -7.91
C GLY A 257 25.75 0.69 -6.39
N VAL A 258 25.43 -0.47 -5.81
CA VAL A 258 25.36 -0.67 -4.36
C VAL A 258 26.73 -0.45 -3.72
N GLU A 259 27.78 -1.09 -4.24
CA GLU A 259 29.17 -0.90 -3.77
C GLU A 259 29.58 0.58 -3.82
N TYR A 260 29.35 1.25 -4.96
CA TYR A 260 29.66 2.67 -5.10
C TYR A 260 28.94 3.55 -4.06
N ALA A 261 27.65 3.28 -3.82
CA ALA A 261 26.86 4.06 -2.88
C ALA A 261 27.40 3.95 -1.45
N VAL A 262 27.73 2.73 -1.01
CA VAL A 262 28.33 2.46 0.31
C VAL A 262 29.70 3.15 0.43
N ASP A 263 30.58 2.95 -0.57
CA ASP A 263 31.93 3.51 -0.56
C ASP A 263 31.95 5.05 -0.62
N SER A 264 30.87 5.64 -1.14
CA SER A 264 30.68 7.09 -1.25
C SER A 264 29.94 7.69 -0.05
N GLY A 265 29.63 6.88 0.98
CA GLY A 265 29.06 7.36 2.24
C GLY A 265 27.54 7.53 2.23
N ALA A 266 26.80 6.69 1.51
CA ALA A 266 25.35 6.64 1.67
C ALA A 266 24.96 6.01 3.02
N ASP A 267 23.98 6.60 3.71
CA ASP A 267 23.41 6.03 4.94
C ASP A 267 22.17 5.17 4.64
N VAL A 268 21.44 5.54 3.58
CA VAL A 268 20.29 4.80 3.07
C VAL A 268 20.43 4.59 1.57
N ILE A 269 20.14 3.38 1.10
CA ILE A 269 20.06 3.03 -0.32
C ILE A 269 18.62 2.67 -0.65
N ASN A 270 18.03 3.39 -1.62
CA ASN A 270 16.77 2.99 -2.26
C ASN A 270 17.05 2.28 -3.59
N ILE A 271 16.42 1.12 -3.78
CA ILE A 271 16.46 0.35 -5.03
C ILE A 271 15.04 0.14 -5.55
N SER A 272 14.65 0.96 -6.52
CA SER A 272 13.37 0.84 -7.22
C SER A 272 13.48 -0.01 -8.50
N PHE A 273 14.38 -0.99 -8.49
CA PHE A 273 14.60 -1.99 -9.54
C PHE A 273 14.44 -3.40 -8.97
N ALA A 274 13.87 -4.30 -9.77
CA ALA A 274 13.60 -5.67 -9.34
C ALA A 274 13.91 -6.68 -10.46
N THR A 275 14.29 -7.90 -10.07
CA THR A 275 14.41 -9.03 -11.00
C THR A 275 13.03 -9.42 -11.55
N SER A 276 12.97 -9.86 -12.81
CA SER A 276 11.76 -10.45 -13.38
C SER A 276 11.28 -11.67 -12.58
N PRO A 277 9.97 -11.98 -12.59
CA PRO A 277 9.41 -13.11 -11.85
C PRO A 277 10.14 -14.44 -12.10
N GLY A 278 10.43 -15.16 -11.02
CA GLY A 278 11.07 -16.47 -11.08
C GLY A 278 12.60 -16.45 -11.21
N LEU A 279 13.22 -15.27 -11.34
CA LEU A 279 14.68 -15.13 -11.29
C LEU A 279 15.17 -14.92 -9.85
N GLY A 280 16.34 -15.48 -9.54
CA GLY A 280 17.02 -15.26 -8.25
C GLY A 280 17.99 -14.08 -8.32
N ALA A 281 18.37 -13.54 -7.16
CA ALA A 281 19.36 -12.44 -7.06
C ALA A 281 20.72 -12.73 -7.72
N GLY A 282 21.14 -14.00 -7.80
CA GLY A 282 22.54 -14.34 -8.09
C GLY A 282 23.47 -14.12 -6.89
N ALA A 283 24.71 -14.63 -6.97
CA ALA A 283 25.68 -14.51 -5.87
C ALA A 283 26.22 -13.08 -5.74
N THR A 284 26.52 -12.41 -6.85
CA THR A 284 27.07 -11.05 -6.87
C THR A 284 26.19 -10.04 -6.17
N LEU A 285 24.87 -10.02 -6.48
CA LEU A 285 23.95 -9.09 -5.84
C LEU A 285 23.74 -9.41 -4.36
N ARG A 286 23.77 -10.69 -3.96
CA ARG A 286 23.74 -11.09 -2.54
C ARG A 286 24.92 -10.55 -1.77
N GLU A 287 26.13 -10.68 -2.32
CA GLU A 287 27.35 -10.20 -1.68
C GLU A 287 27.38 -8.66 -1.59
N ALA A 288 26.94 -7.95 -2.62
CA ALA A 288 26.87 -6.49 -2.59
C ALA A 288 25.85 -5.96 -1.56
N ILE A 289 24.70 -6.63 -1.42
CA ILE A 289 23.70 -6.25 -0.42
C ILE A 289 24.19 -6.58 0.99
N ALA A 290 24.84 -7.73 1.19
CA ALA A 290 25.49 -8.04 2.46
C ALA A 290 26.58 -7.00 2.81
N TYR A 291 27.36 -6.57 1.82
CA TYR A 291 28.36 -5.52 1.98
C TYR A 291 27.74 -4.21 2.48
N ALA A 292 26.63 -3.76 1.90
CA ALA A 292 25.93 -2.55 2.38
C ALA A 292 25.47 -2.68 3.84
N LEU A 293 24.83 -3.79 4.18
CA LEU A 293 24.32 -4.05 5.53
C LEU A 293 25.47 -4.13 6.56
N ASP A 294 26.58 -4.78 6.22
CA ASP A 294 27.77 -4.90 7.07
C ASP A 294 28.46 -3.54 7.32
N HIS A 295 28.24 -2.55 6.44
CA HIS A 295 28.70 -1.18 6.60
C HIS A 295 27.69 -0.27 7.32
N GLY A 296 26.59 -0.84 7.83
CA GLY A 296 25.56 -0.11 8.55
C GLY A 296 24.61 0.68 7.65
N VAL A 297 24.65 0.46 6.34
CA VAL A 297 23.78 1.16 5.38
C VAL A 297 22.41 0.49 5.34
N VAL A 298 21.36 1.28 5.51
CA VAL A 298 19.97 0.80 5.40
C VAL A 298 19.64 0.57 3.93
N VAL A 299 19.14 -0.61 3.56
CA VAL A 299 18.74 -0.90 2.18
C VAL A 299 17.23 -1.10 2.12
N VAL A 300 16.56 -0.30 1.28
CA VAL A 300 15.12 -0.36 1.03
C VAL A 300 14.90 -0.68 -0.45
N ALA A 301 14.03 -1.65 -0.74
CA ALA A 301 13.77 -2.05 -2.12
C ALA A 301 12.30 -2.35 -2.39
N ALA A 302 11.90 -2.07 -3.64
CA ALA A 302 10.57 -2.33 -4.15
C ALA A 302 10.26 -3.84 -4.19
N ALA A 303 9.10 -4.24 -3.68
CA ALA A 303 8.68 -5.64 -3.64
C ALA A 303 8.50 -6.27 -5.04
N GLY A 304 8.19 -5.44 -6.04
CA GLY A 304 7.89 -5.82 -7.42
C GLY A 304 6.43 -5.57 -7.79
N ASN A 305 6.16 -5.51 -9.09
CA ASN A 305 4.92 -4.94 -9.66
C ASN A 305 4.08 -5.96 -10.45
N ASP A 306 4.36 -7.25 -10.29
CA ASP A 306 3.77 -8.33 -11.10
C ASP A 306 2.50 -8.94 -10.46
N GLY A 307 2.10 -8.48 -9.28
CA GLY A 307 1.06 -9.13 -8.46
C GLY A 307 1.42 -10.56 -8.05
N ALA A 308 2.71 -10.90 -8.05
CA ALA A 308 3.19 -12.24 -7.78
C ALA A 308 3.14 -12.57 -6.29
N SER A 309 2.99 -13.86 -5.96
CA SER A 309 3.01 -14.36 -4.57
C SER A 309 4.43 -14.60 -4.03
N SER A 310 5.42 -13.96 -4.66
CA SER A 310 6.82 -13.92 -4.24
C SER A 310 7.39 -12.53 -4.43
N ILE A 311 8.12 -12.05 -3.43
CA ILE A 311 8.87 -10.79 -3.48
C ILE A 311 10.07 -10.94 -4.43
N SER A 312 10.30 -9.93 -5.25
CA SER A 312 11.41 -9.89 -6.21
C SER A 312 12.74 -9.56 -5.53
N TYR A 313 13.85 -9.84 -6.19
CA TYR A 313 15.17 -9.46 -5.69
C TYR A 313 15.56 -8.06 -6.21
N PRO A 314 16.26 -7.23 -5.43
CA PRO A 314 16.90 -7.55 -4.14
C PRO A 314 16.00 -7.49 -2.90
N ALA A 315 14.75 -7.03 -2.99
CA ALA A 315 13.85 -6.90 -1.83
C ALA A 315 13.71 -8.21 -1.02
N ALA A 316 13.68 -9.36 -1.68
CA ALA A 316 13.62 -10.66 -0.99
C ALA A 316 14.93 -11.12 -0.31
N LEU A 317 15.99 -10.29 -0.29
CA LEU A 317 17.25 -10.63 0.40
C LEU A 317 17.15 -10.34 1.91
N PRO A 318 17.74 -11.20 2.77
CA PRO A 318 17.77 -10.95 4.20
C PRO A 318 18.40 -9.59 4.54
N GLY A 319 17.73 -8.82 5.40
CA GLY A 319 18.17 -7.51 5.87
C GLY A 319 17.82 -6.34 4.95
N VAL A 320 17.28 -6.59 3.75
CA VAL A 320 16.67 -5.55 2.91
C VAL A 320 15.25 -5.32 3.39
N ILE A 321 14.84 -4.06 3.53
CA ILE A 321 13.47 -3.69 3.83
C ILE A 321 12.67 -3.75 2.53
N ALA A 322 11.84 -4.79 2.39
CA ALA A 322 10.98 -5.02 1.24
C ALA A 322 9.66 -4.25 1.39
N VAL A 323 9.37 -3.38 0.41
CA VAL A 323 8.22 -2.48 0.47
C VAL A 323 7.21 -2.78 -0.61
N GLY A 324 5.99 -3.12 -0.21
CA GLY A 324 4.83 -3.25 -1.09
C GLY A 324 4.04 -1.95 -1.22
N ALA A 325 3.07 -1.94 -2.14
CA ALA A 325 2.29 -0.75 -2.52
C ALA A 325 0.82 -0.85 -2.10
N THR A 326 0.27 0.24 -1.58
CA THR A 326 -1.16 0.44 -1.33
C THR A 326 -1.73 1.60 -2.13
N ASP A 327 -3.05 1.58 -2.34
CA ASP A 327 -3.81 2.72 -2.83
C ASP A 327 -4.31 3.63 -1.69
N SER A 328 -5.06 4.67 -2.03
CA SER A 328 -5.60 5.65 -1.08
C SER A 328 -6.72 5.11 -0.18
N ALA A 329 -7.20 3.90 -0.44
CA ALA A 329 -8.13 3.18 0.42
C ALA A 329 -7.41 2.14 1.32
N ASP A 330 -6.07 2.22 1.40
CA ASP A 330 -5.20 1.26 2.08
C ASP A 330 -5.29 -0.16 1.53
N ALA A 331 -5.88 -0.34 0.35
CA ALA A 331 -5.91 -1.65 -0.28
C ALA A 331 -4.56 -1.91 -0.94
N ARG A 332 -4.05 -3.14 -0.82
CA ARG A 332 -2.88 -3.57 -1.59
C ARG A 332 -3.13 -3.31 -3.07
N TRP A 333 -2.20 -2.62 -3.73
CA TRP A 333 -2.30 -2.30 -5.14
C TRP A 333 -2.40 -3.57 -5.99
N SER A 334 -3.47 -3.64 -6.79
CA SER A 334 -3.76 -4.77 -7.68
C SER A 334 -4.77 -4.32 -8.75
N ASP A 335 -4.34 -4.17 -10.00
CA ASP A 335 -5.18 -3.66 -11.10
C ASP A 335 -4.93 -4.44 -12.41
N SER A 336 -5.48 -3.98 -13.54
CA SER A 336 -5.32 -4.67 -14.82
C SER A 336 -3.91 -4.57 -15.45
N GLU A 337 -3.08 -3.65 -14.96
CA GLU A 337 -1.74 -3.35 -15.46
C GLU A 337 -0.63 -3.99 -14.59
N GLY A 338 -0.91 -4.29 -13.32
CA GLY A 338 0.03 -4.96 -12.42
C GLY A 338 -0.48 -5.11 -10.98
N GLY A 339 0.44 -5.23 -10.03
CA GLY A 339 0.11 -5.21 -8.62
C GLY A 339 1.33 -5.38 -7.71
N SER A 340 1.20 -5.00 -6.46
CA SER A 340 2.27 -5.19 -5.47
C SER A 340 2.54 -6.67 -5.26
N ASN A 341 3.78 -7.13 -5.46
CA ASN A 341 4.15 -8.50 -5.10
C ASN A 341 3.95 -8.74 -3.59
N THR A 342 3.61 -9.97 -3.23
CA THR A 342 3.32 -10.42 -1.86
C THR A 342 4.23 -11.58 -1.48
N GLY A 343 4.40 -11.85 -0.19
CA GLY A 343 5.15 -13.03 0.24
C GLY A 343 5.83 -12.93 1.59
N SER A 344 6.50 -14.02 1.99
CA SER A 344 7.15 -14.15 3.30
C SER A 344 8.37 -13.26 3.52
N ALA A 345 8.81 -12.54 2.50
CA ALA A 345 9.92 -11.60 2.59
C ALA A 345 9.43 -10.15 2.54
N LEU A 346 8.12 -9.90 2.59
CA LEU A 346 7.56 -8.55 2.65
C LEU A 346 7.68 -8.02 4.08
N ASP A 347 8.28 -6.85 4.28
CA ASP A 347 8.42 -6.28 5.62
C ASP A 347 7.24 -5.38 5.98
N LEU A 348 6.81 -4.52 5.05
CA LEU A 348 5.71 -3.57 5.23
C LEU A 348 5.24 -3.00 3.89
N VAL A 349 4.18 -2.21 3.91
CA VAL A 349 3.67 -1.50 2.73
C VAL A 349 3.67 0.01 2.89
N ALA A 350 3.66 0.73 1.78
CA ALA A 350 3.52 2.19 1.72
C ALA A 350 2.67 2.60 0.50
N PRO A 351 2.17 3.85 0.44
CA PRO A 351 1.45 4.36 -0.72
C PRO A 351 2.23 4.14 -2.03
N GLY A 352 1.53 3.66 -3.06
CA GLY A 352 2.13 3.34 -4.36
C GLY A 352 1.18 3.46 -5.55
N VAL A 353 -0.01 4.02 -5.37
CA VAL A 353 -0.98 4.28 -6.46
C VAL A 353 -1.35 5.75 -6.46
N GLU A 354 -1.43 6.36 -7.64
CA GLU A 354 -1.68 7.79 -7.79
C GLU A 354 -0.66 8.65 -7.02
N ILE A 355 0.63 8.34 -7.19
CA ILE A 355 1.70 9.02 -6.46
C ILE A 355 2.19 10.22 -7.26
N LEU A 356 2.00 11.42 -6.69
CA LEU A 356 2.48 12.64 -7.30
C LEU A 356 4.02 12.74 -7.24
N SER A 357 4.65 12.93 -8.40
CA SER A 357 6.07 13.28 -8.52
C SER A 357 6.38 14.03 -9.82
N TYR A 358 7.66 14.28 -10.13
CA TYR A 358 8.08 14.94 -11.36
C TYR A 358 7.69 14.13 -12.61
N TYR A 359 7.17 14.82 -13.62
CA TYR A 359 6.91 14.24 -14.93
C TYR A 359 8.22 13.81 -15.60
N PRO A 360 8.24 12.67 -16.33
CA PRO A 360 9.46 12.17 -16.95
C PRO A 360 10.20 13.22 -17.79
N ARG A 361 11.50 13.36 -17.55
CA ARG A 361 12.41 14.31 -18.24
C ARG A 361 11.99 15.78 -18.15
N SER A 362 11.16 16.13 -17.16
CA SER A 362 10.83 17.52 -16.83
C SER A 362 11.61 18.00 -15.62
N ALA A 363 11.82 19.31 -15.53
CA ALA A 363 12.42 19.96 -14.37
C ALA A 363 11.38 20.66 -13.48
N ASN A 364 10.14 20.83 -13.96
CA ASN A 364 9.14 21.69 -13.31
C ASN A 364 7.68 21.30 -13.62
N THR A 365 7.46 20.10 -14.16
CA THR A 365 6.14 19.53 -14.42
C THR A 365 5.96 18.31 -13.54
N TYR A 366 4.73 18.07 -13.09
CA TYR A 366 4.38 17.04 -12.12
C TYR A 366 3.25 16.17 -12.69
N THR A 367 3.15 14.93 -12.22
CA THR A 367 2.06 14.00 -12.54
C THR A 367 1.80 13.10 -11.35
N ASP A 368 0.53 12.77 -11.13
CA ASP A 368 0.04 11.77 -10.20
C ASP A 368 -0.28 10.44 -10.87
N ASP A 369 0.12 10.24 -12.14
CA ASP A 369 -0.10 8.99 -12.88
C ASP A 369 0.83 7.85 -12.44
N TYR A 370 1.75 8.07 -11.48
CA TYR A 370 2.68 7.02 -11.06
C TYR A 370 1.99 5.97 -10.20
N ILE A 371 2.23 4.72 -10.58
CA ILE A 371 1.75 3.53 -9.89
C ILE A 371 2.89 2.51 -9.82
N GLY A 372 3.18 2.00 -8.63
CA GLY A 372 4.18 0.95 -8.42
C GLY A 372 4.81 0.92 -7.03
N THR A 373 5.33 -0.24 -6.66
CA THR A 373 6.18 -0.41 -5.46
C THR A 373 7.49 0.39 -5.54
N SER A 374 7.88 0.83 -6.74
CA SER A 374 9.00 1.72 -7.00
C SER A 374 8.80 3.14 -6.45
N LEU A 375 7.57 3.53 -6.08
CA LEU A 375 7.24 4.79 -5.43
C LEU A 375 6.99 4.62 -3.92
N SER A 376 6.61 3.41 -3.50
CA SER A 376 6.47 3.04 -2.08
C SER A 376 7.84 2.89 -1.39
N SER A 377 8.80 2.24 -2.06
CA SER A 377 10.18 2.08 -1.58
C SER A 377 10.87 3.40 -1.24
N PRO A 378 10.91 4.44 -2.12
CA PRO A 378 11.57 5.70 -1.80
C PRO A 378 10.91 6.48 -0.67
N LEU A 379 9.59 6.33 -0.46
CA LEU A 379 8.91 6.91 0.70
C LEU A 379 9.46 6.29 1.99
N VAL A 380 9.55 4.96 2.07
CA VAL A 380 10.11 4.27 3.25
C VAL A 380 11.61 4.57 3.42
N ALA A 381 12.38 4.69 2.32
CA ALA A 381 13.77 5.12 2.38
C ALA A 381 13.92 6.54 2.97
N GLY A 382 13.01 7.45 2.63
CA GLY A 382 12.93 8.76 3.26
C GLY A 382 12.60 8.68 4.75
N VAL A 383 11.66 7.83 5.17
CA VAL A 383 11.35 7.62 6.60
C VAL A 383 12.58 7.10 7.34
N ALA A 384 13.31 6.14 6.77
CA ALA A 384 14.57 5.66 7.34
C ALA A 384 15.61 6.78 7.48
N ALA A 385 15.71 7.68 6.49
CA ALA A 385 16.59 8.84 6.57
C ALA A 385 16.18 9.82 7.67
N LEU A 386 14.87 10.06 7.88
CA LEU A 386 14.37 10.86 9.00
C LEU A 386 14.71 10.21 10.35
N MET A 387 14.59 8.88 10.46
CA MET A 387 14.98 8.14 11.67
C MET A 387 16.47 8.28 11.98
N LEU A 388 17.33 8.16 10.96
CA LEU A 388 18.77 8.37 11.11
C LEU A 388 19.14 9.82 11.42
N SER A 389 18.32 10.78 10.97
CA SER A 389 18.51 12.21 11.26
C SER A 389 18.27 12.55 12.73
N VAL A 390 17.42 11.80 13.45
CA VAL A 390 17.24 11.96 14.91
C VAL A 390 18.12 11.01 15.72
N ASN A 391 18.54 9.90 15.12
CA ASN A 391 19.42 8.93 15.75
C ASN A 391 20.34 8.24 14.72
N PRO A 392 21.53 8.81 14.45
CA PRO A 392 22.45 8.26 13.46
C PRO A 392 23.15 6.96 13.92
N ALA A 393 22.89 6.51 15.15
CA ALA A 393 23.46 5.26 15.68
C ALA A 393 22.59 4.02 15.42
N LEU A 394 21.38 4.18 14.84
CA LEU A 394 20.53 3.06 14.50
C LEU A 394 21.18 2.18 13.44
N THR A 395 21.21 0.88 13.70
CA THR A 395 21.62 -0.13 12.72
C THR A 395 20.50 -0.40 11.70
N PRO A 396 20.81 -0.97 10.52
CA PRO A 396 19.80 -1.37 9.55
C PRO A 396 18.71 -2.28 10.12
N GLN A 397 19.11 -3.19 11.02
CA GLN A 397 18.18 -4.07 11.71
C GLN A 397 17.25 -3.30 12.65
N GLU A 398 17.77 -2.37 13.46
CA GLU A 398 16.94 -1.58 14.38
C GLU A 398 15.97 -0.66 13.62
N VAL A 399 16.38 -0.12 12.46
CA VAL A 399 15.50 0.64 11.58
C VAL A 399 14.33 -0.23 11.11
N ALA A 400 14.62 -1.41 10.55
CA ALA A 400 13.59 -2.35 10.09
C ALA A 400 12.66 -2.79 11.23
N GLU A 401 13.21 -3.09 12.41
CA GLU A 401 12.45 -3.48 13.59
C GLU A 401 11.52 -2.36 14.08
N ILE A 402 11.99 -1.12 14.14
CA ILE A 402 11.15 0.02 14.53
C ILE A 402 10.01 0.20 13.53
N LEU A 403 10.33 0.21 12.23
CA LEU A 403 9.33 0.36 11.17
C LEU A 403 8.24 -0.73 11.26
N GLY A 404 8.63 -1.99 11.42
CA GLY A 404 7.68 -3.10 11.57
C GLY A 404 6.89 -3.07 12.89
N GLN A 405 7.48 -2.59 13.99
CA GLN A 405 6.80 -2.51 15.29
C GLN A 405 5.71 -1.46 15.36
N VAL A 406 5.87 -0.36 14.63
CA VAL A 406 4.96 0.80 14.69
C VAL A 406 4.04 0.90 13.48
N ALA A 407 4.24 0.06 12.47
CA ALA A 407 3.38 -0.01 11.30
C ALA A 407 1.91 -0.19 11.70
N GLU A 408 1.02 0.49 10.98
CA GLU A 408 -0.41 0.32 11.13
C GLU A 408 -0.80 -1.03 10.52
N ASP A 409 -1.13 -1.99 11.37
CA ASP A 409 -1.53 -3.34 11.00
C ASP A 409 -2.77 -3.32 10.06
N LEU A 410 -2.58 -3.80 8.83
CA LEU A 410 -3.60 -3.92 7.80
C LEU A 410 -3.81 -5.38 7.45
N GLY A 411 -5.05 -5.74 7.07
CA GLY A 411 -5.36 -7.11 6.68
C GLY A 411 -5.56 -8.03 7.89
N SER A 412 -4.76 -9.08 7.98
CA SER A 412 -4.85 -10.06 9.07
C SER A 412 -3.98 -9.62 10.24
N ALA A 413 -4.50 -9.75 11.48
CA ALA A 413 -3.78 -9.28 12.66
C ALA A 413 -2.33 -9.80 12.76
N GLY A 414 -1.39 -8.87 12.93
CA GLY A 414 0.04 -9.12 12.94
C GLY A 414 0.64 -9.20 11.53
N TRP A 415 1.81 -9.81 11.42
CA TRP A 415 2.45 -9.93 10.11
C TRP A 415 1.64 -10.83 9.17
N ASP A 416 1.37 -10.37 7.96
CA ASP A 416 0.77 -11.17 6.88
C ASP A 416 1.49 -11.01 5.53
N ARG A 417 1.13 -11.87 4.57
CA ARG A 417 1.83 -11.93 3.28
C ARG A 417 1.53 -10.74 2.36
N ASP A 418 0.40 -10.07 2.57
CA ASP A 418 -0.13 -9.05 1.66
C ASP A 418 0.30 -7.63 2.08
N TYR A 419 0.40 -7.39 3.40
CA TYR A 419 0.74 -6.10 3.99
C TYR A 419 2.05 -6.11 4.80
N GLY A 420 2.69 -7.27 4.97
CA GLY A 420 3.85 -7.40 5.85
C GLY A 420 3.43 -7.10 7.29
N SER A 421 4.14 -6.19 7.96
CA SER A 421 3.79 -5.70 9.30
C SER A 421 2.68 -4.64 9.28
N GLY A 422 2.25 -4.17 8.10
CA GLY A 422 1.26 -3.11 7.95
C GLY A 422 1.75 -1.92 7.13
N LEU A 423 0.97 -0.84 7.13
CA LEU A 423 1.32 0.44 6.51
C LEU A 423 2.35 1.19 7.35
N VAL A 424 3.37 1.75 6.70
CA VAL A 424 4.37 2.59 7.38
C VAL A 424 3.70 3.75 8.12
N ASP A 425 4.04 3.92 9.40
CA ASP A 425 3.70 5.09 10.22
C ASP A 425 4.99 5.88 10.50
N ALA A 426 5.22 6.92 9.69
CA ALA A 426 6.44 7.70 9.74
C ALA A 426 6.54 8.53 11.03
N GLY A 427 5.44 9.10 11.50
CA GLY A 427 5.38 9.87 12.73
C GLY A 427 5.76 9.00 13.94
N ALA A 428 5.16 7.81 14.04
CA ALA A 428 5.48 6.86 15.10
C ALA A 428 6.92 6.33 14.99
N ALA A 429 7.40 6.04 13.77
CA ALA A 429 8.77 5.55 13.54
C ALA A 429 9.83 6.58 13.95
N VAL A 430 9.68 7.84 13.53
CA VAL A 430 10.62 8.92 13.87
C VAL A 430 10.56 9.26 15.36
N ALA A 431 9.35 9.31 15.95
CA ALA A 431 9.20 9.50 17.40
C ALA A 431 9.88 8.37 18.20
N LYS A 432 9.75 7.13 17.74
CA LYS A 432 10.40 5.97 18.35
C LYS A 432 11.92 6.04 18.22
N ALA A 433 12.44 6.42 17.05
CA ALA A 433 13.87 6.60 16.78
C ALA A 433 14.47 7.70 17.68
N ALA A 434 13.78 8.82 17.86
CA ALA A 434 14.19 9.91 18.75
C ALA A 434 14.17 9.53 20.25
N GLY A 435 13.39 8.50 20.62
CA GLY A 435 13.26 7.97 21.98
C GLY A 435 14.36 6.99 22.42
N VAL A 436 15.35 6.71 21.56
CA VAL A 436 16.55 5.94 21.91
C VAL A 436 17.66 6.89 22.33
N ASN A 437 17.91 6.95 23.64
CA ASN A 437 19.04 7.68 24.23
C ASN A 437 20.39 7.16 23.66
N PRO A 438 21.23 7.98 23.03
CA PRO A 438 22.55 7.55 22.60
C PRO A 438 23.53 7.62 23.77
N ALA A 439 23.56 6.57 24.60
CA ALA A 439 24.71 6.23 25.46
C ALA A 439 24.47 4.87 26.13
N THR A 440 25.18 3.81 25.76
CA THR A 440 26.32 3.33 26.56
C THR A 440 27.18 2.34 25.77
N THR A 441 28.45 2.69 25.68
CA THR A 441 29.58 1.88 25.22
C THR A 441 29.86 0.71 26.18
N THR A 442 30.13 -0.48 25.60
CA THR A 442 30.93 -1.60 26.16
C THR A 442 30.52 -2.22 27.50
N THR A 443 30.11 -3.50 27.52
CA THR A 443 30.91 -4.58 28.17
C THR A 443 30.47 -6.00 27.81
N THR A 444 31.49 -6.84 27.67
CA THR A 444 31.57 -8.28 27.43
C THR A 444 30.85 -9.11 28.50
N GLY A 445 30.20 -10.22 28.11
CA GLY A 445 29.79 -11.27 29.05
C GLY A 445 28.91 -12.39 28.47
N THR A 446 29.50 -13.48 27.98
CA THR A 446 28.90 -14.84 28.08
C THR A 446 29.11 -15.36 29.52
N PRO A 447 28.48 -16.45 30.02
CA PRO A 447 27.41 -17.33 29.50
C PRO A 447 26.31 -17.68 30.54
N MET A 448 25.24 -18.41 30.16
CA MET A 448 24.97 -19.82 30.58
C MET A 448 23.50 -20.27 30.43
N SER A 449 23.40 -21.55 30.07
CA SER A 449 22.24 -22.43 29.93
C SER A 449 21.43 -22.62 31.22
N THR A 450 20.12 -22.83 31.06
CA THR A 450 19.38 -23.73 31.96
C THR A 450 18.27 -24.48 31.22
N THR A 451 18.45 -25.80 31.15
CA THR A 451 17.46 -26.82 30.82
C THR A 451 16.36 -26.90 31.89
N THR A 452 15.12 -27.20 31.51
CA THR A 452 14.19 -27.94 32.39
C THR A 452 13.32 -28.88 31.55
N THR A 453 13.55 -30.17 31.77
CA THR A 453 12.74 -31.30 31.30
C THR A 453 11.59 -31.53 32.29
N VAL A 454 10.37 -31.71 31.81
CA VAL A 454 9.29 -32.36 32.57
C VAL A 454 8.66 -33.44 31.68
N ILE A 455 8.60 -34.65 32.24
CA ILE A 455 8.15 -35.89 31.61
C ILE A 455 6.65 -36.08 31.87
N THR A 456 5.99 -36.61 30.85
CA THR A 456 4.58 -37.01 30.68
C THR A 456 4.03 -37.98 31.75
N PRO A 457 2.70 -38.21 31.77
CA PRO A 457 2.26 -39.55 31.39
C PRO A 457 1.12 -39.58 30.36
N THR A 458 1.20 -40.65 29.58
CA THR A 458 0.48 -41.03 28.37
C THR A 458 -0.94 -41.52 28.64
N THR A 459 -1.87 -41.23 27.73
CA THR A 459 -2.92 -42.20 27.39
C THR A 459 -3.13 -42.22 25.87
N SER A 460 -3.02 -43.42 25.31
CA SER A 460 -3.08 -43.71 23.88
C SER A 460 -4.51 -44.04 23.47
N THR A 461 -4.96 -43.49 22.34
CA THR A 461 -5.96 -44.11 21.47
C THR A 461 -5.57 -43.85 20.03
N THR A 462 -5.18 -44.94 19.37
CA THR A 462 -4.84 -45.02 17.94
C THR A 462 -6.12 -45.11 17.13
N SER A 463 -6.29 -44.23 16.14
CA SER A 463 -7.19 -44.45 15.01
C SER A 463 -6.46 -44.12 13.72
N THR A 464 -6.19 -45.17 12.96
CA THR A 464 -5.61 -45.15 11.62
C THR A 464 -6.68 -44.74 10.62
N THR A 465 -6.46 -43.66 9.86
CA THR A 465 -7.17 -43.44 8.59
C THR A 465 -6.26 -42.74 7.60
N SER A 466 -6.09 -43.37 6.43
CA SER A 466 -5.31 -42.90 5.29
C SER A 466 -5.81 -41.55 4.77
N SER A 467 -4.91 -40.59 4.61
CA SER A 467 -5.17 -39.35 3.88
C SER A 467 -4.75 -39.54 2.41
N THR A 468 -5.74 -39.68 1.53
CA THR A 468 -5.55 -39.39 0.10
C THR A 468 -5.66 -37.87 -0.05
N THR A 469 -4.54 -37.23 -0.37
CA THR A 469 -4.50 -35.79 -0.67
C THR A 469 -5.17 -35.56 -2.02
N THR A 470 -6.45 -35.21 -2.02
CA THR A 470 -7.09 -34.58 -3.17
C THR A 470 -6.84 -33.09 -3.05
N THR A 471 -5.95 -32.56 -3.90
CA THR A 471 -5.75 -31.13 -4.09
C THR A 471 -7.06 -30.53 -4.63
N SER A 472 -7.91 -30.03 -3.73
CA SER A 472 -9.02 -29.17 -4.09
C SER A 472 -8.43 -27.83 -4.52
N ILE A 473 -8.48 -27.58 -5.84
CA ILE A 473 -8.27 -26.25 -6.41
C ILE A 473 -9.49 -25.44 -5.96
N GLY A 474 -9.31 -24.55 -4.99
CA GLY A 474 -10.31 -23.53 -4.70
C GLY A 474 -10.44 -22.57 -5.89
N PRO A 475 -11.57 -21.85 -6.00
CA PRO A 475 -11.82 -21.01 -7.15
C PRO A 475 -10.74 -19.94 -7.29
N ARG A 476 -10.09 -19.94 -8.47
CA ARG A 476 -8.98 -19.01 -8.77
C ARG A 476 -9.42 -17.56 -8.86
N PHE A 477 -10.72 -17.31 -9.03
CA PHE A 477 -11.29 -15.97 -9.09
C PHE A 477 -12.49 -15.86 -8.16
N SER A 478 -12.60 -14.76 -7.42
CA SER A 478 -13.58 -14.59 -6.34
C SER A 478 -15.02 -14.34 -6.82
N ASP A 479 -15.21 -13.90 -8.07
CA ASP A 479 -16.50 -13.82 -8.78
C ASP A 479 -16.82 -15.07 -9.62
N VAL A 480 -15.93 -16.06 -9.61
CA VAL A 480 -16.14 -17.34 -10.29
C VAL A 480 -16.36 -18.39 -9.23
N SER A 481 -17.64 -18.62 -8.93
CA SER A 481 -18.05 -19.58 -7.91
C SER A 481 -18.64 -20.82 -8.54
N GLU A 482 -18.19 -21.98 -8.06
CA GLU A 482 -18.68 -23.29 -8.48
C GLU A 482 -20.20 -23.37 -8.34
N GLY A 483 -20.88 -23.65 -9.46
CA GLY A 483 -22.33 -23.86 -9.53
C GLY A 483 -23.19 -22.58 -9.55
N SER A 484 -22.64 -21.39 -9.31
CA SER A 484 -23.39 -20.13 -9.38
C SER A 484 -22.94 -19.20 -10.53
N THR A 485 -21.69 -19.31 -10.99
CA THR A 485 -21.18 -18.54 -12.13
C THR A 485 -21.27 -19.39 -13.40
N PRO A 486 -21.95 -18.92 -14.48
CA PRO A 486 -21.92 -19.59 -15.76
C PRO A 486 -20.48 -19.78 -16.25
N TYR A 487 -20.16 -20.98 -16.74
CA TYR A 487 -18.84 -21.35 -17.26
C TYR A 487 -17.70 -21.35 -16.23
N TRP A 488 -17.99 -21.42 -14.93
CA TRP A 488 -16.98 -21.37 -13.87
C TRP A 488 -15.86 -22.39 -14.07
N HIS A 489 -16.21 -23.61 -14.47
CA HIS A 489 -15.26 -24.71 -14.63
C HIS A 489 -14.31 -24.45 -15.80
N GLU A 490 -14.86 -24.02 -16.94
CA GLU A 490 -14.09 -23.69 -18.12
C GLU A 490 -13.15 -22.50 -17.86
N ILE A 491 -13.63 -21.51 -17.11
CA ILE A 491 -12.82 -20.36 -16.69
C ILE A 491 -11.63 -20.80 -15.84
N GLU A 492 -11.86 -21.61 -14.81
CA GLU A 492 -10.78 -22.11 -13.95
C GLU A 492 -9.79 -23.00 -14.69
N TYR A 493 -10.27 -23.86 -15.59
CA TYR A 493 -9.43 -24.75 -16.38
C TYR A 493 -8.49 -23.95 -17.28
N LEU A 494 -9.00 -23.01 -18.06
CA LEU A 494 -8.15 -22.19 -18.93
C LEU A 494 -7.22 -21.28 -18.14
N ALA A 495 -7.64 -20.80 -16.97
CA ALA A 495 -6.78 -20.03 -16.08
C ALA A 495 -5.65 -20.88 -15.47
N SER A 496 -5.90 -22.17 -15.25
CA SER A 496 -4.86 -23.11 -14.79
C SER A 496 -3.74 -23.32 -15.79
N LEU A 497 -4.05 -23.17 -17.08
CA LEU A 497 -3.11 -23.29 -18.19
C LEU A 497 -2.46 -21.96 -18.57
N GLY A 498 -2.81 -20.86 -17.90
CA GLY A 498 -2.33 -19.51 -18.24
C GLY A 498 -2.88 -18.98 -19.57
N ILE A 499 -3.96 -19.58 -20.09
CA ILE A 499 -4.58 -19.18 -21.37
C ILE A 499 -5.46 -17.94 -21.18
N VAL A 500 -6.22 -17.91 -20.09
CA VAL A 500 -7.00 -16.74 -19.66
C VAL A 500 -6.53 -16.30 -18.29
N THR A 501 -6.62 -15.00 -18.02
CA THR A 501 -6.27 -14.41 -16.72
C THR A 501 -7.45 -13.58 -16.22
N GLY A 502 -7.57 -13.43 -14.91
CA GLY A 502 -8.53 -12.52 -14.30
C GLY A 502 -8.13 -11.06 -14.51
N SER A 503 -8.98 -10.14 -14.07
CA SER A 503 -8.49 -8.80 -13.72
C SER A 503 -7.56 -8.96 -12.51
N GLY A 504 -6.58 -8.08 -12.37
CA GLY A 504 -5.62 -8.20 -11.26
C GLY A 504 -6.23 -8.02 -9.87
N THR A 505 -7.55 -7.84 -9.74
CA THR A 505 -8.31 -7.82 -8.48
C THR A 505 -8.76 -9.20 -7.99
N GLY A 506 -8.31 -10.28 -8.64
CA GLY A 506 -8.75 -11.65 -8.32
C GLY A 506 -10.17 -11.94 -8.80
N LEU A 507 -10.77 -11.03 -9.58
CA LEU A 507 -12.02 -11.24 -10.30
C LEU A 507 -11.72 -11.71 -11.72
N PHE A 508 -12.63 -12.43 -12.33
CA PHE A 508 -12.55 -12.83 -13.73
C PHE A 508 -13.40 -11.94 -14.63
N HIS A 509 -14.45 -11.30 -14.10
CA HIS A 509 -15.51 -10.60 -14.82
C HIS A 509 -16.09 -11.45 -15.96
N PRO A 510 -16.76 -12.58 -15.64
CA PRO A 510 -17.25 -13.53 -16.65
C PRO A 510 -18.28 -12.95 -17.63
N GLU A 511 -18.95 -11.86 -17.25
CA GLU A 511 -19.93 -11.12 -18.04
C GLU A 511 -19.32 -10.05 -18.96
N ASP A 512 -18.07 -9.64 -18.73
CA ASP A 512 -17.45 -8.56 -19.49
C ASP A 512 -17.13 -8.96 -20.93
N GLY A 513 -17.20 -7.98 -21.83
CA GLY A 513 -16.92 -8.18 -23.24
C GLY A 513 -15.42 -8.28 -23.53
N LEU A 514 -15.01 -9.28 -24.31
CA LEU A 514 -13.61 -9.41 -24.73
C LEU A 514 -13.33 -8.62 -26.02
N THR A 515 -12.27 -7.81 -26.03
CA THR A 515 -11.84 -7.08 -27.23
C THR A 515 -11.22 -8.01 -28.27
N ARG A 516 -11.19 -7.57 -29.54
CA ARG A 516 -10.64 -8.35 -30.66
C ARG A 516 -9.15 -8.68 -30.47
N GLN A 517 -8.37 -7.76 -29.90
CA GLN A 517 -6.95 -8.00 -29.62
C GLN A 517 -6.72 -8.97 -28.45
N GLN A 518 -7.53 -8.88 -27.39
CA GLN A 518 -7.46 -9.81 -26.27
C GLN A 518 -7.83 -11.22 -26.75
N PHE A 519 -8.88 -11.37 -27.56
CA PHE A 519 -9.22 -12.68 -28.13
C PHE A 519 -8.12 -13.26 -29.02
N ALA A 520 -7.44 -12.43 -29.84
CA ALA A 520 -6.34 -12.88 -30.68
C ALA A 520 -5.20 -13.50 -29.84
N LYS A 521 -4.85 -12.89 -28.70
CA LYS A 521 -3.88 -13.46 -27.75
C LYS A 521 -4.37 -14.80 -27.19
N VAL A 522 -5.59 -14.84 -26.65
CA VAL A 522 -6.11 -16.02 -25.95
C VAL A 522 -6.26 -17.23 -26.88
N ILE A 523 -6.75 -17.06 -28.12
CA ILE A 523 -6.87 -18.18 -29.08
C ILE A 523 -5.50 -18.69 -29.56
N VAL A 524 -4.51 -17.81 -29.72
CA VAL A 524 -3.13 -18.19 -30.08
C VAL A 524 -2.51 -19.03 -28.97
N LEU A 525 -2.67 -18.61 -27.70
CA LEU A 525 -2.22 -19.38 -26.54
C LEU A 525 -2.95 -20.73 -26.42
N THR A 526 -4.27 -20.74 -26.64
CA THR A 526 -5.09 -21.97 -26.58
C THR A 526 -4.59 -23.03 -27.56
N LEU A 527 -4.23 -22.61 -28.77
CA LEU A 527 -3.78 -23.51 -29.83
C LEU A 527 -2.27 -23.79 -29.79
N GLY A 528 -1.54 -23.17 -28.87
CA GLY A 528 -0.08 -23.27 -28.79
C GLY A 528 0.63 -22.78 -30.06
N LEU A 529 0.05 -21.81 -30.77
CA LEU A 529 0.67 -21.27 -31.98
C LEU A 529 1.92 -20.47 -31.59
N SER A 530 3.00 -20.68 -32.34
CA SER A 530 4.22 -19.89 -32.17
C SER A 530 3.99 -18.45 -32.58
N VAL A 531 4.55 -17.51 -31.81
CA VAL A 531 4.55 -16.08 -32.12
C VAL A 531 5.99 -15.63 -32.28
N SER A 532 6.28 -14.94 -33.37
CA SER A 532 7.63 -14.51 -33.76
C SER A 532 7.64 -13.05 -34.20
N GLU A 533 8.79 -12.39 -34.05
CA GLU A 533 9.03 -11.05 -34.62
C GLU A 533 8.86 -11.03 -36.16
N ALA A 534 8.98 -12.19 -36.81
CA ALA A 534 8.70 -12.34 -38.24
C ALA A 534 7.21 -12.29 -38.59
N ASP A 535 6.30 -12.45 -37.62
CA ASP A 535 4.86 -12.38 -37.85
C ASP A 535 4.43 -10.92 -38.03
N THR A 536 4.12 -10.53 -39.27
CA THR A 536 3.68 -9.17 -39.60
C THR A 536 2.16 -9.08 -39.69
N SER A 537 1.55 -8.19 -38.88
CA SER A 537 0.12 -7.92 -38.96
C SER A 537 -0.20 -7.14 -40.25
N PRO A 538 -1.19 -7.55 -41.04
CA PRO A 538 -1.60 -6.82 -42.25
C PRO A 538 -2.46 -5.58 -41.93
N PHE A 539 -2.75 -5.32 -40.65
CA PHE A 539 -3.67 -4.28 -40.23
C PHE A 539 -2.93 -3.03 -39.74
N THR A 540 -3.33 -1.87 -40.24
CA THR A 540 -2.63 -0.60 -40.01
C THR A 540 -2.94 0.03 -38.65
N ASP A 541 -4.04 -0.38 -38.02
CA ASP A 541 -4.51 0.13 -36.73
C ASP A 541 -4.10 -0.77 -35.55
N VAL A 542 -3.18 -1.71 -35.78
CA VAL A 542 -2.54 -2.50 -34.74
C VAL A 542 -1.13 -1.97 -34.57
N ALA A 543 -0.85 -1.34 -33.43
CA ALA A 543 0.45 -0.72 -33.15
C ALA A 543 1.55 -1.78 -33.15
N HIS A 544 2.65 -1.53 -33.85
CA HIS A 544 3.88 -2.32 -33.79
C HIS A 544 4.88 -1.59 -32.90
N VAL A 545 5.19 -2.17 -31.75
CA VAL A 545 6.18 -1.67 -30.81
C VAL A 545 7.36 -2.65 -30.83
N PRO A 546 8.56 -2.22 -31.27
CA PRO A 546 9.73 -3.10 -31.28
C PRO A 546 9.99 -3.70 -29.89
N GLY A 547 10.19 -5.01 -29.83
CA GLY A 547 10.40 -5.74 -28.57
C GLY A 547 9.13 -6.13 -27.82
N ASP A 548 7.94 -5.65 -28.24
CA ASP A 548 6.67 -6.07 -27.69
C ASP A 548 5.88 -6.94 -28.69
N PHE A 549 5.56 -8.15 -28.25
CA PHE A 549 4.84 -9.12 -29.05
C PHE A 549 3.34 -8.83 -29.09
N TYR A 550 2.82 -8.08 -28.11
CA TYR A 550 1.40 -7.76 -27.98
C TYR A 550 1.11 -6.29 -28.32
N PRO A 551 -0.02 -5.98 -28.98
CA PRO A 551 -0.94 -6.89 -29.64
C PRO A 551 -0.44 -7.36 -31.01
N TYR A 552 0.62 -6.75 -31.56
CA TYR A 552 0.98 -6.86 -32.98
C TYR A 552 1.21 -8.29 -33.46
N HIS A 553 2.14 -9.00 -32.85
CA HIS A 553 2.56 -10.32 -33.30
C HIS A 553 1.52 -11.40 -32.98
N PHE A 554 0.76 -11.26 -31.89
CA PHE A 554 -0.39 -12.13 -31.62
C PHE A 554 -1.52 -11.99 -32.65
N VAL A 555 -1.83 -10.75 -33.06
CA VAL A 555 -2.82 -10.51 -34.13
C VAL A 555 -2.32 -11.06 -35.46
N ALA A 556 -1.03 -10.91 -35.75
CA ALA A 556 -0.39 -11.46 -36.94
C ALA A 556 -0.45 -13.01 -36.97
N ALA A 557 -0.08 -13.68 -35.88
CA ALA A 557 -0.14 -15.13 -35.77
C ALA A 557 -1.58 -15.67 -35.96
N ALA A 558 -2.57 -15.02 -35.34
CA ALA A 558 -3.98 -15.37 -35.53
C ALA A 558 -4.47 -15.14 -36.97
N TYR A 559 -3.93 -14.14 -37.67
CA TYR A 559 -4.25 -13.87 -39.07
C TYR A 559 -3.64 -14.93 -39.99
N ASN A 560 -2.36 -15.25 -39.78
CA ASN A 560 -1.61 -16.25 -40.53
C ASN A 560 -2.24 -17.66 -40.41
N ALA A 561 -2.77 -17.99 -39.22
CA ALA A 561 -3.53 -19.21 -38.99
C ALA A 561 -4.96 -19.21 -39.58
N GLY A 562 -5.39 -18.10 -40.22
CA GLY A 562 -6.72 -17.96 -40.83
C GLY A 562 -7.86 -17.81 -39.82
N ILE A 563 -7.55 -17.60 -38.54
CA ILE A 563 -8.51 -17.51 -37.43
C ILE A 563 -9.22 -16.16 -37.48
N THR A 564 -8.44 -15.08 -37.59
CA THR A 564 -8.96 -13.72 -37.62
C THR A 564 -8.93 -13.09 -39.01
N ARG A 565 -9.83 -12.13 -39.23
CA ARG A 565 -9.83 -11.21 -40.37
C ARG A 565 -10.15 -9.81 -39.85
N GLY A 566 -9.71 -8.80 -40.58
CA GLY A 566 -10.01 -7.40 -40.27
C GLY A 566 -11.50 -7.09 -40.42
N THR A 567 -11.94 -6.01 -39.78
CA THR A 567 -13.25 -5.39 -40.03
C THR A 567 -13.31 -4.78 -41.42
N THR A 568 -12.15 -4.42 -41.98
CA THR A 568 -11.91 -4.13 -43.40
C THR A 568 -10.65 -4.90 -43.86
N PRO A 569 -10.23 -4.82 -45.14
CA PRO A 569 -8.98 -5.43 -45.57
C PRO A 569 -7.73 -4.94 -44.82
N THR A 570 -7.73 -3.71 -44.30
CA THR A 570 -6.57 -3.08 -43.64
C THR A 570 -6.81 -2.72 -42.19
N ASN A 571 -8.03 -2.87 -41.66
CA ASN A 571 -8.38 -2.46 -40.30
C ASN A 571 -8.77 -3.66 -39.44
N PHE A 572 -8.14 -3.82 -38.28
CA PHE A 572 -8.42 -4.86 -37.31
C PHE A 572 -9.48 -4.45 -36.30
N SER A 573 -9.52 -3.18 -35.89
CA SER A 573 -10.28 -2.61 -34.77
C SER A 573 -9.96 -3.28 -33.42
N PRO A 574 -8.73 -3.14 -32.89
CA PRO A 574 -8.23 -3.91 -31.75
C PRO A 574 -9.08 -3.77 -30.47
N TYR A 575 -9.48 -2.55 -30.12
CA TYR A 575 -10.24 -2.25 -28.90
C TYR A 575 -11.75 -2.54 -29.01
N ARG A 576 -12.24 -2.97 -30.18
CA ARG A 576 -13.67 -3.27 -30.36
C ARG A 576 -14.00 -4.62 -29.71
N VAL A 577 -15.03 -4.63 -28.86
CA VAL A 577 -15.59 -5.85 -28.26
C VAL A 577 -16.18 -6.77 -29.34
N LEU A 578 -15.91 -8.07 -29.23
CA LEU A 578 -16.44 -9.10 -30.14
C LEU A 578 -17.93 -9.31 -29.93
N SER A 579 -18.67 -9.53 -31.02
CA SER A 579 -20.01 -10.15 -30.92
C SER A 579 -19.90 -11.66 -30.81
N ARG A 580 -20.92 -12.31 -30.23
CA ARG A 580 -21.04 -13.78 -30.15
C ARG A 580 -20.90 -14.46 -31.52
N ALA A 581 -21.47 -13.86 -32.57
CA ALA A 581 -21.32 -14.32 -33.95
C ALA A 581 -19.86 -14.29 -34.44
N GLN A 582 -19.11 -13.24 -34.10
CA GLN A 582 -17.71 -13.10 -34.48
C GLN A 582 -16.83 -14.10 -33.72
N LEU A 583 -17.05 -14.25 -32.41
CA LEU A 583 -16.37 -15.24 -31.59
C LEU A 583 -16.53 -16.66 -32.17
N ILE A 584 -17.77 -17.11 -32.38
CA ILE A 584 -18.06 -18.45 -32.95
C ILE A 584 -17.39 -18.62 -34.32
N THR A 585 -17.45 -17.58 -35.17
CA THR A 585 -16.80 -17.63 -36.49
C THR A 585 -15.30 -17.87 -36.40
N MET A 586 -14.62 -17.18 -35.48
CA MET A 586 -13.17 -17.27 -35.32
C MET A 586 -12.76 -18.64 -34.75
N VAL A 587 -13.49 -19.16 -33.76
CA VAL A 587 -13.24 -20.50 -33.19
C VAL A 587 -13.52 -21.61 -34.21
N THR A 588 -14.59 -21.51 -35.00
CA THR A 588 -14.87 -22.49 -36.08
C THR A 588 -13.80 -22.47 -37.18
N ARG A 589 -13.19 -21.31 -37.45
CA ARG A 589 -12.09 -21.23 -38.42
C ARG A 589 -10.84 -21.93 -37.90
N ALA A 590 -10.51 -21.74 -36.61
CA ALA A 590 -9.39 -22.40 -35.97
C ALA A 590 -9.45 -23.93 -36.07
N THR A 591 -10.65 -24.50 -36.01
CA THR A 591 -10.89 -25.95 -35.98
C THR A 591 -11.04 -26.60 -37.35
N GLN A 592 -11.23 -25.82 -38.42
CA GLN A 592 -11.46 -26.31 -39.78
C GLN A 592 -12.59 -27.36 -39.90
N LEU A 593 -13.61 -27.29 -39.02
CA LEU A 593 -14.69 -28.28 -38.93
C LEU A 593 -15.37 -28.54 -40.26
N PRO A 594 -15.72 -29.79 -40.65
CA PRO A 594 -16.35 -30.07 -41.94
C PRO A 594 -17.77 -29.49 -42.05
N GLU A 595 -18.29 -29.41 -43.29
CA GLU A 595 -19.68 -29.01 -43.51
C GLU A 595 -20.67 -30.07 -42.97
N PRO A 596 -21.71 -29.67 -42.23
CA PRO A 596 -22.72 -30.59 -41.74
C PRO A 596 -23.53 -31.22 -42.88
N PRO A 597 -24.02 -32.46 -42.71
CA PRO A 597 -24.91 -33.11 -43.67
C PRO A 597 -26.06 -32.20 -44.12
N ALA A 598 -26.49 -32.31 -45.37
CA ALA A 598 -27.49 -31.40 -45.96
C ALA A 598 -28.81 -31.31 -45.17
N GLY A 599 -29.19 -32.38 -44.46
CA GLY A 599 -30.39 -32.43 -43.62
C GLY A 599 -30.24 -31.83 -42.22
N PHE A 600 -29.02 -31.49 -41.77
CA PHE A 600 -28.80 -30.94 -40.44
C PHE A 600 -29.35 -29.51 -40.33
N LYS A 601 -30.26 -29.33 -39.37
CA LYS A 601 -30.83 -28.04 -38.98
C LYS A 601 -30.20 -27.60 -37.66
N ALA A 602 -29.55 -26.44 -37.67
CA ALA A 602 -29.05 -25.82 -36.45
C ALA A 602 -30.22 -25.45 -35.52
N PRO A 603 -30.01 -25.42 -34.19
CA PRO A 603 -31.05 -25.09 -33.22
C PRO A 603 -31.44 -23.59 -33.22
N PHE A 604 -30.91 -22.80 -34.16
CA PHE A 604 -31.15 -21.37 -34.31
C PHE A 604 -31.37 -20.99 -35.78
N PRO A 605 -32.12 -19.90 -36.06
CA PRO A 605 -32.38 -19.45 -37.41
C PRO A 605 -31.13 -18.89 -38.09
N ASN A 606 -31.20 -18.70 -39.41
CA ASN A 606 -30.16 -17.96 -40.13
C ASN A 606 -30.19 -16.49 -39.74
N PHE A 607 -29.22 -16.08 -38.92
CA PHE A 607 -29.08 -14.73 -38.39
C PHE A 607 -28.11 -13.84 -39.20
N SER A 608 -27.30 -14.44 -40.09
CA SER A 608 -26.28 -13.72 -40.86
C SER A 608 -25.73 -14.58 -41.98
N ALA A 609 -25.73 -14.09 -43.22
CA ALA A 609 -25.13 -14.79 -44.36
C ALA A 609 -23.62 -15.06 -44.16
N THR A 610 -22.93 -14.20 -43.40
CA THR A 610 -21.48 -14.31 -43.15
C THR A 610 -21.15 -15.25 -42.01
N HIS A 611 -21.90 -15.20 -40.92
CA HIS A 611 -21.55 -15.91 -39.67
C HIS A 611 -22.35 -17.20 -39.48
N PHE A 612 -23.56 -17.30 -40.02
CA PHE A 612 -24.41 -18.48 -39.85
C PHE A 612 -23.76 -19.78 -40.37
N PRO A 613 -23.04 -19.83 -41.51
CA PRO A 613 -22.38 -21.06 -41.94
C PRO A 613 -21.39 -21.62 -40.89
N TYR A 614 -20.64 -20.75 -40.23
CA TYR A 614 -19.68 -21.15 -39.19
C TYR A 614 -20.37 -21.57 -37.90
N ALA A 615 -21.44 -20.89 -37.50
CA ALA A 615 -22.24 -21.29 -36.34
C ALA A 615 -22.95 -22.63 -36.59
N ARG A 616 -23.42 -22.89 -37.81
CA ARG A 616 -24.03 -24.17 -38.19
C ARG A 616 -23.02 -25.33 -38.11
N ARG A 617 -21.78 -25.12 -38.58
CA ARG A 617 -20.67 -26.08 -38.44
C ARG A 617 -20.34 -26.34 -36.96
N ALA A 618 -20.22 -25.27 -36.17
CA ALA A 618 -19.98 -25.37 -34.73
C ALA A 618 -21.07 -26.17 -34.01
N ALA A 619 -22.35 -25.90 -34.30
CA ALA A 619 -23.47 -26.61 -33.68
C ALA A 619 -23.48 -28.11 -34.05
N TYR A 620 -23.13 -28.45 -35.29
CA TYR A 620 -23.08 -29.86 -35.71
C TYR A 620 -21.93 -30.63 -35.04
N ALA A 621 -20.78 -29.96 -34.88
CA ALA A 621 -19.60 -30.56 -34.28
C ALA A 621 -19.64 -30.59 -32.74
N GLY A 622 -20.73 -30.13 -32.11
CA GLY A 622 -20.85 -30.03 -30.66
C GLY A 622 -20.06 -28.89 -30.01
N LEU A 623 -19.45 -28.00 -30.82
CA LEU A 623 -18.66 -26.87 -30.31
C LEU A 623 -19.52 -25.87 -29.51
N LEU A 624 -20.83 -25.82 -29.77
CA LEU A 624 -21.75 -24.91 -29.07
C LEU A 624 -22.49 -25.57 -27.90
N ASP A 625 -22.25 -26.85 -27.61
CA ASP A 625 -23.03 -27.62 -26.63
C ASP A 625 -22.92 -27.07 -25.21
N ARG A 626 -21.80 -26.39 -24.91
CA ARG A 626 -21.57 -25.74 -23.62
C ARG A 626 -22.12 -24.33 -23.54
N VAL A 627 -22.54 -23.70 -24.65
CA VAL A 627 -23.02 -22.30 -24.66
C VAL A 627 -24.44 -22.22 -24.08
N VAL A 628 -24.59 -21.49 -22.98
CA VAL A 628 -25.86 -21.30 -22.29
C VAL A 628 -26.84 -20.53 -23.17
N GLY A 629 -28.06 -21.05 -23.30
CA GLY A 629 -29.15 -20.40 -24.02
C GLY A 629 -29.04 -20.47 -25.55
N ILE A 630 -28.18 -21.33 -26.11
CA ILE A 630 -28.09 -21.54 -27.56
C ILE A 630 -29.43 -22.05 -28.11
N GLY A 631 -29.98 -21.34 -29.10
CA GLY A 631 -31.33 -21.62 -29.60
C GLY A 631 -31.91 -20.47 -30.41
N PRO A 632 -33.21 -20.50 -30.76
CA PRO A 632 -33.82 -19.55 -31.68
C PRO A 632 -33.75 -18.09 -31.21
N SER A 633 -33.69 -17.87 -29.90
CA SER A 633 -33.62 -16.54 -29.25
C SER A 633 -32.21 -16.12 -28.85
N TYR A 634 -31.17 -16.90 -29.18
CA TYR A 634 -29.80 -16.56 -28.81
C TYR A 634 -29.35 -15.27 -29.52
N ALA A 635 -28.90 -14.29 -28.73
CA ALA A 635 -28.56 -12.96 -29.22
C ALA A 635 -27.16 -12.92 -29.89
N PHE A 636 -27.05 -13.43 -31.11
CA PHE A 636 -25.77 -13.51 -31.86
C PHE A 636 -25.07 -12.17 -32.09
N ALA A 637 -25.80 -11.06 -32.07
CA ALA A 637 -25.25 -9.71 -32.23
C ALA A 637 -24.76 -9.08 -30.92
N ALA A 638 -25.12 -9.65 -29.76
CA ALA A 638 -24.69 -9.13 -28.47
C ALA A 638 -23.18 -9.35 -28.25
N PRO A 639 -22.55 -8.55 -27.37
CA PRO A 639 -21.17 -8.77 -26.93
C PRO A 639 -20.96 -10.21 -26.45
N ALA A 640 -19.85 -10.81 -26.86
CA ALA A 640 -19.40 -12.09 -26.34
C ALA A 640 -18.70 -11.88 -25.00
N THR A 641 -19.15 -12.57 -23.98
CA THR A 641 -18.57 -12.42 -22.64
C THR A 641 -17.30 -13.26 -22.48
N ARG A 642 -16.45 -12.90 -21.51
CA ARG A 642 -15.23 -13.65 -21.16
C ARG A 642 -15.53 -15.10 -20.78
N GLY A 643 -16.66 -15.35 -20.09
CA GLY A 643 -17.12 -16.71 -19.80
C GLY A 643 -17.50 -17.51 -21.06
N GLU A 644 -18.22 -16.89 -22.01
CA GLU A 644 -18.56 -17.53 -23.29
C GLU A 644 -17.32 -17.85 -24.14
N VAL A 645 -16.29 -17.00 -24.07
CA VAL A 645 -14.99 -17.27 -24.69
C VAL A 645 -14.35 -18.52 -24.07
N CYS A 646 -14.31 -18.63 -22.73
CA CYS A 646 -13.74 -19.80 -22.05
C CYS A 646 -14.49 -21.08 -22.40
N ALA A 647 -15.82 -21.04 -22.47
CA ALA A 647 -16.64 -22.18 -22.82
C ALA A 647 -16.29 -22.76 -24.20
N LEU A 648 -16.07 -21.90 -25.20
CA LEU A 648 -15.73 -22.31 -26.56
C LEU A 648 -14.29 -22.81 -26.68
N LEU A 649 -13.36 -22.16 -26.00
CA LEU A 649 -11.94 -22.53 -26.03
C LEU A 649 -11.66 -23.82 -25.24
N TYR A 650 -12.39 -24.06 -24.16
CA TYR A 650 -12.31 -25.30 -23.39
C TYR A 650 -12.55 -26.53 -24.26
N VAL A 651 -13.54 -26.48 -25.16
CA VAL A 651 -13.86 -27.57 -26.09
C VAL A 651 -12.71 -27.86 -27.06
N LEU A 652 -11.84 -26.89 -27.35
CA LEU A 652 -10.66 -27.11 -28.21
C LEU A 652 -9.55 -27.88 -27.50
N LEU A 653 -9.58 -27.92 -26.17
CA LEU A 653 -8.56 -28.53 -25.31
C LEU A 653 -8.97 -29.91 -24.79
N GLN A 654 -10.17 -30.37 -25.13
CA GLN A 654 -10.67 -31.72 -24.85
C GLN A 654 -10.45 -32.61 -26.07
#